data_AF-A0A2A5H3U6-F1
#
_entry.id   AF-A0A2A5H3U6-F1
#
_cell.length_a   1.000
_cell.length_b   1.000
_cell.length_c   1.000
_cell.angle_alpha   90.00
_cell.angle_beta   90.00
_cell.angle_gamma   90.00
#
_symmetry.space_group_name_H-M   'P 1'
#
loop_
_entity.id
_entity.type
_entity.pdbx_description
1 polymer ?
#
loop_
_entity_poly.entity_id
_entity_poly.type
_entity_poly.pdbx_seq_one_letter_code
_entity_poly.pdbx_strand_id
1 'polypeptide(L)'
;MSHSQFDLLKEKRFFPLFAAQFLGAFHDNLFKNALVVLMLYGAVSGADAIGVDTKILVTLATGIFILPFILFSALGGQYADKYPKDKVIRVVKLVEIAVAVLGAVSLLSGSIILSFVTLFALGTQSAFFGPSKYSILPQHLAEDELIGGNALLATGTFLAILTGTLVGAAFVTMSGGIIVISILLCVVAGAGYFASRFIPDAHAGAPDLKINYNIVSETYRILNHLFSHRRSVIEASMGVAWFWFLGGMFLSQLPNFTKDVLGASNDVFTLFMALFSVGVAAGGLLNNRLLGGRVAAVYVPLASLGITVFSIDLYFAGNGYHGGTPENMISLGAFLSTFGGWRIMVDITLIAVFAGLFVVPLNTIIQHDTPEEIRSRILAASAILNSIFVVASSVLSAILLSIGFGVTGLFLVFALANMFVAFYICQLLPDYLMKTIMQIGFKFFYKVEVRGLENFEKAGDRAVIVCNHVSLLDAPILAAFLPGRPMFAVNSHVANWFWVRPFLKMVDAFPLDPTNPFTLKGLIRKVQEDKHCVIFPEGRLTETGALMKIYDGPGMIADKAGAVILPVRLDGVQHTPFSRLKGKVPLRTFPKITMTILEPREFNVPEEIKGRARRKAAGRQLYDLMEEMMFLTNDRNQTLFEALMKARHINGDDAIIAEDIERKPMKFKTLTRGSIVMGRKVAEITDRCENVGVMLPNSCAALVTFFGLQAFGRVPAMLNFSAGEKAIVSACTSAQVKTVLTSRRFIKMGRLEPLVEALEKNVKIVYLEDLKQSITPMDKFCALYANRMAGYIHRRQNIKPDDKAVILFTSGSEGTPKGVVLSHANLMSNIVQLSSRVDFNAQDIVFNCLPMFHSFGLTGGTLLPVLSGVRIFLYPSPLHYRIVPELVYSTNATIMFGTDTFLNGYARMADPYDFYRMRYIFAGAEKVKDETRQLYADRFGVRVLEGYGATETSPALTLNSPMHMKSGTVGRFLSGIEYRLEDVAGVEDGGRLFVRGPNIMLGYYKHDNPGVLQPPEDGWYDTGDIVNVDDEGYVKILGRAKRFAKIAGEMVSLTSVETMMTKIYPDHEHAVIAIPDARKGEQLILITTNAKAQKVDLSAYAKENGISELSVPKTILIIDKMLVLGSGKTDYPGLLDFVTDNV
;
A
#
# COMPACT_ATOMS: atom_id res chain seq x y z
N MET A 1 -1.29 0.05 13.51
CA MET A 1 -2.19 1.02 14.17
C MET A 1 -1.29 1.94 14.98
N SER A 2 -1.37 3.28 14.84
CA SER A 2 -0.47 4.18 15.60
C SER A 2 -0.98 4.30 17.04
N HIS A 3 -0.19 3.86 18.02
CA HIS A 3 -0.46 4.14 19.44
C HIS A 3 -0.54 5.66 19.65
N SER A 4 -1.50 6.11 20.46
CA SER A 4 -1.62 7.52 20.79
C SER A 4 -0.51 7.86 21.77
N GLN A 5 0.25 8.93 21.56
CA GLN A 5 1.29 9.33 22.52
C GLN A 5 0.76 9.56 23.94
N PHE A 6 -0.53 9.90 24.09
CA PHE A 6 -1.18 10.04 25.40
C PHE A 6 -1.27 8.71 26.16
N ASP A 7 -1.09 7.56 25.51
CA ASP A 7 -1.04 6.27 26.18
C ASP A 7 0.17 6.18 27.12
N LEU A 8 1.28 6.90 26.83
CA LEU A 8 2.44 7.00 27.72
C LEU A 8 2.09 7.59 29.10
N LEU A 9 1.06 8.44 29.22
CA LEU A 9 0.62 8.98 30.52
C LEU A 9 -0.08 7.92 31.40
N LYS A 10 -0.49 6.79 30.82
CA LYS A 10 -1.04 5.65 31.57
C LYS A 10 0.05 4.66 31.99
N GLU A 11 1.22 4.75 31.38
CA GLU A 11 2.31 3.83 31.58
C GLU A 11 3.13 4.15 32.83
N LYS A 12 3.36 3.13 33.67
CA LYS A 12 4.15 3.26 34.90
C LYS A 12 5.62 3.65 34.64
N ARG A 13 6.13 3.38 33.43
CA ARG A 13 7.51 3.72 33.04
C ARG A 13 7.74 5.20 32.73
N PHE A 14 6.67 5.98 32.48
CA PHE A 14 6.76 7.38 32.09
C PHE A 14 6.02 8.35 33.03
N PHE A 15 4.79 8.01 33.45
CA PHE A 15 3.95 8.92 34.23
C PHE A 15 4.60 9.46 35.53
N PRO A 16 5.31 8.65 36.35
CA PRO A 16 5.97 9.15 37.57
C PRO A 16 7.03 10.22 37.29
N LEU A 17 7.80 10.07 36.20
CA LEU A 17 8.79 11.06 35.76
C LEU A 17 8.10 12.34 35.29
N PHE A 18 7.02 12.20 34.49
CA PHE A 18 6.21 13.33 34.04
C PHE A 18 5.64 14.12 35.22
N ALA A 19 5.06 13.44 36.21
CA ALA A 19 4.49 14.08 37.40
C ALA A 19 5.56 14.79 38.24
N ALA A 20 6.72 14.16 38.47
CA ALA A 20 7.83 14.78 39.20
C ALA A 20 8.38 16.03 38.49
N GLN A 21 8.43 16.02 37.15
CA GLN A 21 8.83 17.18 36.34
C GLN A 21 7.76 18.28 36.38
N PHE A 22 6.49 17.94 36.21
CA PHE A 22 5.38 18.90 36.26
C PHE A 22 5.34 19.64 37.60
N LEU A 23 5.38 18.90 38.71
CA LEU A 23 5.33 19.46 40.05
C LEU A 23 6.55 20.32 40.36
N GLY A 24 7.75 19.92 39.91
CA GLY A 24 8.95 20.74 40.08
C GLY A 24 8.92 22.05 39.30
N ALA A 25 8.53 21.99 38.03
CA ALA A 25 8.38 23.21 37.22
C ALA A 25 7.30 24.15 37.79
N PHE A 26 6.21 23.58 38.33
CA PHE A 26 5.16 24.36 39.01
C PHE A 26 5.71 25.01 40.28
N HIS A 27 6.45 24.26 41.10
CA HIS A 27 7.06 24.74 42.34
C HIS A 27 8.00 25.93 42.11
N ASP A 28 8.92 25.82 41.15
CA ASP A 28 9.88 26.88 40.80
C ASP A 28 9.16 28.17 40.39
N ASN A 29 8.13 28.04 39.53
CA ASN A 29 7.40 29.19 39.01
C ASN A 29 6.40 29.77 40.01
N LEU A 30 5.85 28.95 40.90
CA LEU A 30 5.00 29.40 42.01
C LEU A 30 5.78 30.35 42.92
N PHE A 31 6.96 29.92 43.39
CA PHE A 31 7.79 30.75 44.27
C PHE A 31 8.30 32.01 43.56
N LYS A 32 8.89 31.84 42.36
CA LYS A 32 9.46 32.96 41.60
C LYS A 32 8.43 34.05 41.34
N ASN A 33 7.24 33.70 40.88
CA ASN A 33 6.22 34.70 40.55
C ASN A 33 5.57 35.31 41.79
N ALA A 34 5.36 34.52 42.86
CA ALA A 34 4.91 35.06 44.13
C ALA A 34 5.89 36.12 44.67
N LEU A 35 7.19 35.84 44.60
CA LEU A 35 8.24 36.77 45.01
C LEU A 35 8.27 38.03 44.14
N VAL A 36 8.21 37.89 42.81
CA VAL A 36 8.19 39.03 41.88
C VAL A 36 6.98 39.93 42.13
N VAL A 37 5.79 39.36 42.34
CA VAL A 37 4.59 40.14 42.63
C VAL A 37 4.65 40.80 44.01
N LEU A 38 5.20 40.13 45.03
CA LEU A 38 5.46 40.74 46.33
C LEU A 38 6.41 41.94 46.24
N MET A 39 7.47 41.83 45.43
CA MET A 39 8.39 42.95 45.21
C MET A 39 7.72 44.12 44.48
N LEU A 40 6.85 43.85 43.49
CA LEU A 40 6.21 44.88 42.67
C LEU A 40 4.99 45.56 43.31
N TYR A 41 4.20 44.82 44.11
CA TYR A 41 2.88 45.26 44.58
C TYR A 41 2.68 45.12 46.10
N GLY A 42 3.50 44.33 46.78
CA GLY A 42 3.46 44.22 48.23
C GLY A 42 4.17 45.40 48.87
N ALA A 43 3.60 45.94 49.96
CA ALA A 43 4.31 46.85 50.85
C ALA A 43 5.40 46.08 51.62
N VAL A 44 6.43 45.61 50.91
CA VAL A 44 7.61 45.01 51.53
C VAL A 44 8.37 46.15 52.18
N SER A 45 8.26 46.24 53.50
CA SER A 45 8.93 47.20 54.38
C SER A 45 10.47 47.18 54.30
N GLY A 46 11.04 46.34 53.42
CA GLY A 46 12.47 46.17 53.17
C GLY A 46 12.98 46.70 51.82
N ALA A 47 12.13 47.10 50.87
CA ALA A 47 12.60 47.74 49.64
C ALA A 47 13.22 49.12 49.93
N ASP A 48 12.61 49.86 50.87
CA ASP A 48 13.15 51.11 51.41
C ASP A 48 14.43 50.90 52.25
N ALA A 49 14.67 49.69 52.77
CA ALA A 49 15.82 49.39 53.63
C ALA A 49 17.12 49.06 52.88
N ILE A 50 17.06 48.76 51.57
CA ILE A 50 18.23 48.41 50.73
C ILE A 50 18.55 49.51 49.70
N GLY A 51 17.64 50.46 49.46
CA GLY A 51 17.89 51.62 48.60
C GLY A 51 18.07 51.29 47.10
N VAL A 52 17.56 50.14 46.65
CA VAL A 52 17.67 49.66 45.25
C VAL A 52 16.30 49.66 44.60
N ASP A 53 16.22 50.18 43.36
CA ASP A 53 14.99 50.22 42.56
C ASP A 53 14.37 48.82 42.39
N THR A 54 13.07 48.70 42.65
CA THR A 54 12.29 47.46 42.54
C THR A 54 12.42 46.77 41.17
N LYS A 55 12.57 47.53 40.08
CA LYS A 55 12.79 46.98 38.73
C LYS A 55 14.14 46.27 38.61
N ILE A 56 15.17 46.77 39.31
CA ILE A 56 16.50 46.14 39.38
C ILE A 56 16.39 44.82 40.16
N LEU A 57 15.66 44.82 41.28
CA LEU A 57 15.45 43.60 42.09
C LEU A 57 14.74 42.48 41.32
N VAL A 58 13.72 42.79 40.52
CA VAL A 58 13.03 41.82 39.65
C VAL A 58 13.95 41.26 38.57
N THR A 59 14.82 42.10 38.00
CA THR A 59 15.81 41.67 36.99
C THR A 59 16.86 40.75 37.63
N LEU A 60 17.36 41.12 38.81
CA LEU A 60 18.29 40.30 39.60
C LEU A 60 17.69 38.95 39.99
N ALA A 61 16.38 38.88 40.30
CA ALA A 61 15.70 37.63 40.63
C ALA A 61 15.75 36.62 39.48
N THR A 62 15.57 37.10 38.24
CA THR A 62 15.69 36.23 37.06
C THR A 62 17.13 35.78 36.82
N GLY A 63 18.10 36.69 36.99
CA GLY A 63 19.53 36.36 36.86
C GLY A 63 20.01 35.35 37.92
N ILE A 64 19.62 35.53 39.18
CA ILE A 64 19.98 34.67 40.32
C ILE A 64 19.41 33.26 40.16
N PHE A 65 18.21 33.12 39.58
CA PHE A 65 17.62 31.82 39.27
C PHE A 65 18.34 31.09 38.14
N ILE A 66 18.83 31.81 37.11
CA ILE A 66 19.50 31.21 35.94
C ILE A 66 20.97 30.88 36.23
N LEU A 67 21.65 31.68 37.06
CA LEU A 67 23.08 31.55 37.36
C LEU A 67 23.51 30.11 37.77
N PRO A 68 22.79 29.40 38.64
CA PRO A 68 23.09 28.00 38.98
C PRO A 68 23.18 27.04 37.78
N PHE A 69 22.43 27.27 36.70
CA PHE A 69 22.51 26.41 35.52
C PHE A 69 23.88 26.51 34.83
N ILE A 70 24.51 27.69 34.85
CA ILE A 70 25.86 27.89 34.31
C ILE A 70 26.92 27.28 35.23
N LEU A 71 26.72 27.38 36.55
CA LEU A 71 27.68 26.93 37.55
C LEU A 71 27.63 25.43 37.83
N PHE A 72 26.44 24.82 37.87
CA PHE A 72 26.28 23.49 38.46
C PHE A 72 25.74 22.43 37.49
N SER A 73 25.25 22.78 36.30
CA SER A 73 24.77 21.76 35.34
C SER A 73 25.86 20.76 34.97
N ALA A 74 27.13 21.20 34.86
CA ALA A 74 28.27 20.33 34.59
C ALA A 74 28.45 19.26 35.68
N LEU A 75 28.30 19.64 36.95
CA LEU A 75 28.31 18.69 38.07
C LEU A 75 27.07 17.78 38.01
N GLY A 76 25.88 18.34 37.76
CA GLY A 76 24.64 17.57 37.58
C GLY A 76 24.77 16.48 36.53
N GLY A 77 25.38 16.79 35.37
CA GLY A 77 25.66 15.82 34.31
C GLY A 77 26.61 14.69 34.75
N GLN A 78 27.67 15.01 35.50
CA GLN A 78 28.57 13.99 36.04
C GLN A 78 27.87 13.05 37.03
N TYR A 79 27.04 13.58 37.93
CA TYR A 79 26.28 12.77 38.88
C TYR A 79 25.26 11.87 38.17
N ALA A 80 24.60 12.37 37.13
CA ALA A 80 23.62 11.64 36.33
C ALA A 80 24.23 10.53 35.46
N ASP A 81 25.47 10.69 34.98
CA ASP A 81 26.18 9.61 34.28
C ASP A 81 26.78 8.59 35.27
N LYS A 82 27.29 9.04 36.43
CA LYS A 82 27.95 8.17 37.43
C LYS A 82 26.99 7.27 38.20
N TYR A 83 25.84 7.80 38.61
CA TYR A 83 24.89 7.08 39.46
C TYR A 83 23.60 6.73 38.70
N PRO A 84 22.85 5.70 39.13
CA PRO A 84 21.49 5.42 38.65
C PRO A 84 20.61 6.66 38.63
N LYS A 85 20.04 6.98 37.46
CA LYS A 85 19.34 8.25 37.20
C LYS A 85 18.11 8.43 38.08
N ASP A 86 17.39 7.34 38.36
CA ASP A 86 16.24 7.34 39.29
C ASP A 86 16.66 7.77 40.71
N LYS A 87 17.83 7.32 41.19
CA LYS A 87 18.36 7.67 42.51
C LYS A 87 18.78 9.12 42.57
N VAL A 88 19.45 9.62 41.52
CA VAL A 88 19.81 11.04 41.40
C VAL A 88 18.56 11.91 41.45
N ILE A 89 17.52 11.55 40.68
CA ILE A 89 16.23 12.26 40.69
C ILE A 89 15.60 12.26 42.09
N ARG A 90 15.54 11.12 42.77
CA ARG A 90 14.96 11.01 44.13
C ARG A 90 15.70 11.88 45.15
N VAL A 91 17.03 11.94 45.10
CA VAL A 91 17.84 12.79 45.99
C VAL A 91 17.59 14.27 45.70
N VAL A 92 17.58 14.66 44.43
CA VAL A 92 17.29 16.03 44.01
C VAL A 92 15.90 16.47 44.46
N LYS A 93 14.90 15.59 44.36
CA LYS A 93 13.53 15.84 44.85
C LYS A 93 13.41 15.86 46.37
N LEU A 94 14.26 15.14 47.10
CA LEU A 94 14.33 15.25 48.55
C LEU A 94 14.89 16.61 48.97
N VAL A 95 15.93 17.10 48.29
CA VAL A 95 16.51 18.44 48.51
C VAL A 95 15.48 19.53 48.21
N GLU A 96 14.62 19.35 47.21
CA GLU A 96 13.53 20.29 46.88
C GLU A 96 12.60 20.55 48.07
N ILE A 97 12.34 19.56 48.94
CA ILE A 97 11.54 19.76 50.16
C ILE A 97 12.24 20.73 51.13
N ALA A 98 13.56 20.60 51.29
CA ALA A 98 14.32 21.53 52.14
C ALA A 98 14.30 22.96 51.57
N VAL A 99 14.40 23.09 50.24
CA VAL A 99 14.29 24.38 49.55
C VAL A 99 12.87 24.95 49.68
N ALA A 100 11.82 24.12 49.63
CA ALA A 100 10.43 24.54 49.83
C ALA A 100 10.19 25.09 51.25
N VAL A 101 10.75 24.43 52.27
CA VAL A 101 10.70 24.93 53.67
C VAL A 101 11.44 26.26 53.79
N LEU A 102 12.63 26.38 53.18
CA LEU A 102 13.38 27.64 53.14
C LEU A 102 12.57 28.76 52.47
N GLY A 103 11.89 28.46 51.36
CA GLY A 103 11.02 29.41 50.65
C GLY A 103 9.79 29.81 51.47
N ALA A 104 9.15 28.86 52.16
CA ALA A 104 8.06 29.17 53.09
C ALA A 104 8.53 30.13 54.21
N VAL A 105 9.70 29.87 54.80
CA VAL A 105 10.31 30.74 55.82
C VAL A 105 10.66 32.11 55.23
N SER A 106 11.17 32.17 54.00
CA SER A 106 11.54 33.45 53.36
C SER A 106 10.30 34.33 53.11
N LEU A 107 9.21 33.74 52.64
CA LEU A 107 7.95 34.45 52.38
C LEU A 107 7.27 34.92 53.68
N LEU A 108 7.23 34.06 54.72
CA LEU A 108 6.62 34.40 56.01
C LEU A 108 7.42 35.45 56.79
N SER A 109 8.75 35.45 56.65
CA SER A 109 9.63 36.43 57.30
C SER A 109 9.74 37.76 56.54
N GLY A 110 9.29 37.83 55.28
CA GLY A 110 9.45 39.01 54.43
C GLY A 110 10.90 39.32 54.02
N SER A 111 11.84 38.40 54.25
CA SER A 111 13.26 38.63 53.97
C SER A 111 13.60 38.47 52.48
N ILE A 112 13.96 39.58 51.85
CA ILE A 112 14.40 39.63 50.45
C ILE A 112 15.68 38.80 50.25
N ILE A 113 16.63 38.87 51.19
CA ILE A 113 17.89 38.11 51.12
C ILE A 113 17.62 36.60 51.15
N LEU A 114 16.80 36.13 52.09
CA LEU A 114 16.42 34.70 52.14
C LEU A 114 15.66 34.27 50.89
N SER A 115 14.89 35.17 50.28
CA SER A 115 14.16 34.89 49.05
C SER A 115 15.10 34.74 47.84
N PHE A 116 16.16 35.57 47.74
CA PHE A 116 17.20 35.38 46.72
C PHE A 116 18.03 34.11 46.94
N VAL A 117 18.35 33.78 48.19
CA VAL A 117 19.02 32.49 48.52
C VAL A 117 18.13 31.32 48.10
N THR A 118 16.82 31.40 48.34
CA THR A 118 15.86 30.38 47.89
C THR A 118 15.81 30.28 46.37
N LEU A 119 15.77 31.40 45.64
CA LEU A 119 15.82 31.40 44.17
C LEU A 119 17.09 30.73 43.63
N PHE A 120 18.23 31.01 44.23
CA PHE A 120 19.50 30.38 43.86
C PHE A 120 19.48 28.87 44.16
N ALA A 121 18.91 28.46 45.29
CA ALA A 121 18.77 27.06 45.66
C ALA A 121 17.82 26.30 44.71
N LEU A 122 16.70 26.93 44.30
CA LEU A 122 15.78 26.39 43.27
C LEU A 122 16.50 26.19 41.93
N GLY A 123 17.22 27.21 41.46
CA GLY A 123 18.01 27.09 40.23
C GLY A 123 19.07 25.98 40.33
N THR A 124 19.70 25.82 41.49
CA THR A 124 20.69 24.75 41.74
C THR A 124 20.03 23.38 41.66
N GLN A 125 18.90 23.17 42.32
CA GLN A 125 18.14 21.93 42.25
C GLN A 125 17.76 21.59 40.79
N SER A 126 17.27 22.56 40.03
CA SER A 126 16.91 22.39 38.62
C SER A 126 18.12 22.08 37.71
N ALA A 127 19.29 22.63 37.99
CA ALA A 127 20.55 22.33 37.28
C ALA A 127 21.00 20.86 37.45
N PHE A 128 20.75 20.24 38.61
CA PHE A 128 21.01 18.82 38.84
C PHE A 128 19.90 17.90 38.29
N PHE A 129 18.65 18.38 38.29
CA PHE A 129 17.52 17.60 37.78
C PHE A 129 17.49 17.49 36.25
N GLY A 130 17.86 18.57 35.55
CA GLY A 130 17.76 18.70 34.10
C GLY A 130 18.46 17.59 33.31
N PRO A 131 19.76 17.31 33.53
CA PRO A 131 20.47 16.24 32.84
C PRO A 131 19.84 14.87 33.06
N SER A 132 19.44 14.57 34.30
CA SER A 132 18.89 13.27 34.70
C SER A 132 17.53 12.97 34.06
N LYS A 133 16.63 13.97 33.98
CA LYS A 133 15.26 13.76 33.44
C LYS A 133 15.24 13.53 31.92
N TYR A 134 16.17 14.11 31.18
CA TYR A 134 16.24 13.94 29.73
C TYR A 134 17.07 12.73 29.33
N SER A 135 18.11 12.36 30.10
CA SER A 135 18.94 11.19 29.80
C SER A 135 18.32 9.85 30.19
N ILE A 136 17.30 9.84 31.06
CA ILE A 136 16.56 8.62 31.46
C ILE A 136 15.50 8.21 30.42
N LEU A 137 15.02 9.12 29.57
CA LEU A 137 13.95 8.83 28.59
C LEU A 137 14.31 7.70 27.62
N PRO A 138 15.50 7.68 27.00
CA PRO A 138 15.86 6.59 26.08
C PRO A 138 16.09 5.25 26.76
N GLN A 139 16.16 5.21 28.11
CA GLN A 139 16.20 3.96 28.86
C GLN A 139 14.80 3.39 29.13
N HIS A 140 13.77 4.25 29.19
CA HIS A 140 12.40 3.86 29.55
C HIS A 140 11.45 3.77 28.35
N LEU A 141 11.79 4.40 27.23
CA LEU A 141 10.95 4.52 26.03
C LEU A 141 11.63 3.85 24.83
N ALA A 142 10.82 3.28 23.94
CA ALA A 142 11.31 2.81 22.63
C ALA A 142 11.68 3.99 21.72
N GLU A 143 12.44 3.73 20.66
CA GLU A 143 12.90 4.77 19.73
C GLU A 143 11.76 5.54 19.07
N ASP A 144 10.66 4.86 18.73
CA ASP A 144 9.46 5.46 18.13
C ASP A 144 8.59 6.23 19.15
N GLU A 145 8.80 6.00 20.45
CA GLU A 145 8.12 6.68 21.55
C GLU A 145 8.85 7.94 22.04
N LEU A 146 10.15 8.06 21.74
CA LEU A 146 11.03 9.12 22.26
C LEU A 146 10.55 10.55 21.94
N ILE A 147 10.06 10.79 20.73
CA ILE A 147 9.52 12.10 20.33
C ILE A 147 8.25 12.42 21.10
N GLY A 148 7.34 11.44 21.21
CA GLY A 148 6.09 11.59 21.94
C GLY A 148 6.33 11.85 23.44
N GLY A 149 7.27 11.13 24.06
CA GLY A 149 7.67 11.35 25.44
C GLY A 149 8.28 12.73 25.68
N ASN A 150 9.19 13.17 24.80
CA ASN A 150 9.76 14.53 24.86
C ASN A 150 8.70 15.63 24.67
N ALA A 151 7.76 15.42 23.74
CA ALA A 151 6.64 16.34 23.53
C ALA A 151 5.78 16.48 24.80
N LEU A 152 5.40 15.36 25.42
CA LEU A 152 4.62 15.36 26.66
C LEU A 152 5.36 16.04 27.82
N LEU A 153 6.65 15.77 28.02
CA LEU A 153 7.44 16.45 29.06
C LEU A 153 7.54 17.96 28.81
N ALA A 154 7.71 18.39 27.56
CA ALA A 154 7.72 19.80 27.20
C ALA A 154 6.36 20.44 27.50
N THR A 155 5.26 19.82 27.04
CA THR A 155 3.88 20.24 27.33
C THR A 155 3.63 20.39 28.83
N GLY A 156 4.01 19.38 29.62
CA GLY A 156 3.86 19.40 31.07
C GLY A 156 4.63 20.56 31.70
N THR A 157 5.85 20.83 31.22
CA THR A 157 6.69 21.92 31.73
C THR A 157 6.07 23.29 31.45
N PHE A 158 5.60 23.55 30.22
CA PHE A 158 4.95 24.83 29.89
C PHE A 158 3.63 25.04 30.63
N LEU A 159 2.83 23.98 30.78
CA LEU A 159 1.58 24.05 31.54
C LEU A 159 1.83 24.27 33.04
N ALA A 160 2.89 23.68 33.59
CA ALA A 160 3.35 23.91 34.95
C ALA A 160 3.86 25.34 35.17
N ILE A 161 4.62 25.90 34.22
CA ILE A 161 5.06 27.31 34.25
C ILE A 161 3.85 28.24 34.27
N LEU A 162 2.89 28.02 33.37
CA LEU A 162 1.66 28.84 33.29
C LEU A 162 0.88 28.78 34.61
N THR A 163 0.53 27.57 35.07
CA THR A 163 -0.27 27.39 36.28
C THR A 163 0.45 27.90 37.52
N GLY A 164 1.77 27.68 37.64
CA GLY A 164 2.58 28.21 38.74
C GLY A 164 2.64 29.74 38.73
N THR A 165 2.78 30.34 37.56
CA THR A 165 2.76 31.81 37.39
C THR A 165 1.42 32.40 37.80
N LEU A 166 0.31 31.81 37.35
CA LEU A 166 -1.04 32.30 37.66
C LEU A 166 -1.37 32.15 39.16
N VAL A 167 -1.11 30.98 39.74
CA VAL A 167 -1.37 30.74 41.16
C VAL A 167 -0.47 31.63 42.02
N GLY A 168 0.82 31.75 41.70
CA GLY A 168 1.76 32.58 42.44
C GLY A 168 1.40 34.07 42.40
N ALA A 169 1.00 34.58 41.24
CA ALA A 169 0.62 35.99 41.08
C ALA A 169 -0.75 36.32 41.72
N ALA A 170 -1.75 35.43 41.58
CA ALA A 170 -3.11 35.68 42.04
C ALA A 170 -3.26 35.52 43.56
N PHE A 171 -2.68 34.47 44.15
CA PHE A 171 -2.90 34.18 45.56
C PHE A 171 -2.09 35.09 46.48
N VAL A 172 -0.94 35.60 46.04
CA VAL A 172 -0.03 36.35 46.93
C VAL A 172 -0.59 37.70 47.36
N THR A 173 -1.49 38.28 46.57
CA THR A 173 -2.15 39.56 46.84
C THR A 173 -3.45 39.41 47.65
N MET A 174 -3.92 38.19 47.91
CA MET A 174 -5.09 37.91 48.75
C MET A 174 -4.77 38.00 50.24
N SER A 175 -5.78 38.31 51.06
CA SER A 175 -5.66 38.25 52.54
C SER A 175 -5.29 36.83 52.99
N GLY A 176 -4.13 36.65 53.64
CA GLY A 176 -3.62 35.32 54.02
C GLY A 176 -2.90 34.57 52.90
N GLY A 177 -2.72 35.18 51.74
CA GLY A 177 -2.12 34.60 50.53
C GLY A 177 -0.71 34.03 50.71
N ILE A 178 0.12 34.72 51.48
CA ILE A 178 1.50 34.29 51.79
C ILE A 178 1.51 32.93 52.51
N ILE A 179 0.56 32.69 53.42
CA ILE A 179 0.42 31.42 54.15
C ILE A 179 -0.01 30.31 53.18
N VAL A 180 -0.98 30.58 52.31
CA VAL A 180 -1.45 29.62 51.31
C VAL A 180 -0.33 29.19 50.38
N ILE A 181 0.45 30.14 49.86
CA ILE A 181 1.59 29.84 48.97
C ILE A 181 2.66 29.05 49.72
N SER A 182 2.97 29.40 50.97
CA SER A 182 3.97 28.70 51.78
C SER A 182 3.60 27.23 52.04
N ILE A 183 2.32 26.96 52.33
CA ILE A 183 1.80 25.59 52.47
C ILE A 183 1.88 24.87 51.11
N LEU A 184 1.44 25.52 50.04
CA LEU A 184 1.40 24.93 48.71
C LEU A 184 2.80 24.53 48.21
N LEU A 185 3.83 25.35 48.46
CA LEU A 185 5.23 25.03 48.14
C LEU A 185 5.66 23.71 48.80
N CYS A 186 5.42 23.56 50.10
CA CYS A 186 5.79 22.35 50.84
C CYS A 186 5.01 21.12 50.36
N VAL A 187 3.70 21.25 50.12
CA VAL A 187 2.84 20.16 49.64
C VAL A 187 3.26 19.70 48.24
N VAL A 188 3.53 20.64 47.33
CA VAL A 188 3.97 20.31 45.96
C VAL A 188 5.33 19.62 45.96
N ALA A 189 6.29 20.11 46.75
CA ALA A 189 7.60 19.46 46.87
C ALA A 189 7.48 18.04 47.44
N GLY A 190 6.65 17.84 48.46
CA GLY A 190 6.35 16.51 49.02
C GLY A 190 5.70 15.56 48.01
N ALA A 191 4.72 16.05 47.24
CA ALA A 191 4.09 15.29 46.16
C ALA A 191 5.08 14.96 45.03
N GLY A 192 5.97 15.89 44.69
CA GLY A 192 7.04 15.68 43.70
C GLY A 192 8.03 14.60 44.12
N TYR A 193 8.43 14.59 45.39
CA TYR A 193 9.24 13.52 45.96
C TYR A 193 8.50 12.18 45.96
N PHE A 194 7.23 12.15 46.39
CA PHE A 194 6.42 10.93 46.36
C PHE A 194 6.30 10.35 44.94
N ALA A 195 6.02 11.18 43.94
CA ALA A 195 6.00 10.77 42.53
C ALA A 195 7.35 10.18 42.07
N SER A 196 8.47 10.77 42.50
CA SER A 196 9.82 10.30 42.15
C SER A 196 10.15 8.88 42.67
N ARG A 197 9.48 8.43 43.73
CA ARG A 197 9.66 7.08 44.29
C ARG A 197 9.10 5.98 43.37
N PHE A 198 8.14 6.32 42.51
CA PHE A 198 7.55 5.39 41.55
C PHE A 198 8.26 5.36 40.21
N ILE A 199 9.30 6.19 40.00
CA ILE A 199 10.15 6.10 38.81
C ILE A 199 10.88 4.73 38.84
N PRO A 200 10.79 3.92 37.76
CA PRO A 200 11.50 2.65 37.68
C PRO A 200 13.01 2.79 37.81
N ASP A 201 13.68 1.68 38.12
CA ASP A 201 15.13 1.67 38.27
C ASP A 201 15.83 1.85 36.92
N ALA A 202 16.87 2.67 36.92
CA ALA A 202 17.68 3.03 35.75
C ALA A 202 19.15 2.68 36.00
N HIS A 203 19.91 2.30 34.97
CA HIS A 203 21.35 2.04 35.14
C HIS A 203 22.20 3.31 34.97
N ALA A 204 23.39 3.29 35.58
CA ALA A 204 24.40 4.33 35.40
C ALA A 204 25.06 4.21 34.02
N GLY A 205 25.26 5.34 33.33
CA GLY A 205 25.92 5.35 32.02
C GLY A 205 27.44 5.21 32.10
N ALA A 206 28.05 5.69 33.18
CA ALA A 206 29.50 5.66 33.40
C ALA A 206 29.83 5.48 34.89
N PRO A 207 29.65 4.27 35.48
CA PRO A 207 29.84 4.03 36.91
C PRO A 207 31.28 4.34 37.40
N ASP A 208 32.27 4.16 36.53
CA ASP A 208 33.70 4.39 36.84
C ASP A 208 34.13 5.87 36.75
N LEU A 209 33.20 6.78 36.44
CA LEU A 209 33.49 8.20 36.31
C LEU A 209 34.00 8.80 37.63
N LYS A 210 35.14 9.48 37.58
CA LYS A 210 35.66 10.30 38.69
C LYS A 210 35.10 11.71 38.59
N ILE A 211 34.36 12.14 39.62
CA ILE A 211 33.73 13.46 39.64
C ILE A 211 34.82 14.53 39.80
N ASN A 212 34.85 15.47 38.86
CA ASN A 212 35.65 16.68 38.91
C ASN A 212 34.83 17.80 39.55
N TYR A 213 35.26 18.25 40.74
CA TYR A 213 34.60 19.32 41.50
C TYR A 213 34.96 20.73 41.01
N ASN A 214 35.95 20.86 40.11
CA ASN A 214 36.32 22.16 39.55
C ASN A 214 35.33 22.53 38.42
N ILE A 215 34.33 23.32 38.80
CA ILE A 215 33.24 23.81 37.94
C ILE A 215 33.76 24.42 36.63
N VAL A 216 34.74 25.30 36.69
CA VAL A 216 35.24 26.01 35.49
C VAL A 216 35.88 25.03 34.53
N SER A 217 36.76 24.16 35.04
CA SER A 217 37.45 23.16 34.22
C SER A 217 36.48 22.15 33.61
N GLU A 218 35.45 21.75 34.36
CA GLU A 218 34.49 20.77 33.89
C GLU A 218 33.51 21.38 32.88
N THR A 219 33.00 22.59 33.14
CA THR A 219 32.17 23.33 32.17
C THR A 219 32.90 23.48 30.83
N TYR A 220 34.19 23.84 30.85
CA TYR A 220 35.00 23.88 29.63
C TYR A 220 35.11 22.50 28.95
N ARG A 221 35.38 21.44 29.74
CA ARG A 221 35.51 20.06 29.22
C ARG A 221 34.23 19.57 28.53
N ILE A 222 33.06 19.73 29.16
CA ILE A 222 31.80 19.24 28.59
C ILE A 222 31.36 20.06 27.38
N LEU A 223 31.63 21.38 27.36
CA LEU A 223 31.40 22.21 26.18
C LEU A 223 32.32 21.78 25.02
N ASN A 224 33.59 21.54 25.30
CA ASN A 224 34.51 21.02 24.30
C ASN A 224 34.08 19.64 23.78
N HIS A 225 33.62 18.75 24.66
CA HIS A 225 33.05 17.45 24.27
C HIS A 225 31.84 17.61 23.35
N LEU A 226 30.92 18.52 23.67
CA LEU A 226 29.77 18.84 22.82
C LEU A 226 30.21 19.29 21.42
N PHE A 227 31.13 20.26 21.32
CA PHE A 227 31.60 20.80 20.04
C PHE A 227 32.55 19.86 19.27
N SER A 228 33.05 18.80 19.91
CA SER A 228 33.83 17.74 19.27
C SER A 228 32.98 16.54 18.80
N HIS A 229 31.67 16.56 19.06
CA HIS A 229 30.78 15.44 18.78
C HIS A 229 30.24 15.43 17.35
N ARG A 230 29.36 14.46 17.05
CA ARG A 230 28.69 14.39 15.74
C ARG A 230 28.01 15.73 15.40
N ARG A 231 28.10 16.12 14.14
CA ARG A 231 27.53 17.37 13.62
C ARG A 231 26.04 17.53 13.96
N SER A 232 25.26 16.45 13.93
CA SER A 232 23.83 16.46 14.30
C SER A 232 23.59 16.91 15.75
N VAL A 233 24.42 16.48 16.70
CA VAL A 233 24.31 16.85 18.12
C VAL A 233 24.70 18.31 18.35
N ILE A 234 25.73 18.79 17.66
CA ILE A 234 26.16 20.20 17.70
C ILE A 234 25.06 21.10 17.16
N GLU A 235 24.56 20.81 15.96
CA GLU A 235 23.51 21.59 15.30
C GLU A 235 22.21 21.58 16.11
N ALA A 236 21.82 20.43 16.66
CA ALA A 236 20.65 20.33 17.52
C ALA A 236 20.80 21.12 18.81
N SER A 237 21.98 21.07 19.46
CA SER A 237 22.24 21.82 20.69
C SER A 237 22.26 23.33 20.45
N MET A 238 22.85 23.78 19.34
CA MET A 238 22.82 25.18 18.93
C MET A 238 21.40 25.64 18.57
N GLY A 239 20.60 24.77 17.91
CA GLY A 239 19.20 25.05 17.63
C GLY A 239 18.37 25.21 18.90
N VAL A 240 18.52 24.31 19.88
CA VAL A 240 17.83 24.45 21.18
C VAL A 240 18.26 25.73 21.91
N ALA A 241 19.54 26.09 21.88
CA ALA A 241 20.03 27.35 22.46
C ALA A 241 19.42 28.58 21.76
N TRP A 242 19.32 28.56 20.43
CA TRP A 242 18.66 29.60 19.64
C TRP A 242 17.16 29.72 19.95
N PHE A 243 16.47 28.59 20.15
CA PHE A 243 15.08 28.58 20.62
C PHE A 243 14.94 29.32 21.96
N TRP A 244 15.82 29.04 22.92
CA TRP A 244 15.78 29.69 24.23
C TRP A 244 16.17 31.18 24.17
N PHE A 245 17.03 31.58 23.22
CA PHE A 245 17.32 32.98 22.93
C PHE A 245 16.07 33.76 22.49
N LEU A 246 15.33 33.22 21.52
CA LEU A 246 14.06 33.80 21.07
C LEU A 246 12.99 33.75 22.17
N GLY A 247 12.83 32.60 22.82
CA GLY A 247 11.85 32.39 23.88
C GLY A 247 12.08 33.31 25.08
N GLY A 248 13.34 33.53 25.48
CA GLY A 248 13.70 34.47 26.54
C GLY A 248 13.33 35.92 26.22
N MET A 249 13.48 36.34 24.96
CA MET A 249 13.05 37.67 24.50
C MET A 249 11.52 37.78 24.55
N PHE A 250 10.79 36.84 23.95
CA PHE A 250 9.32 36.88 23.96
C PHE A 250 8.75 36.89 25.39
N LEU A 251 9.17 35.94 26.23
CA LEU A 251 8.65 35.84 27.61
C LEU A 251 8.97 37.06 28.47
N SER A 252 10.15 37.67 28.29
CA SER A 252 10.53 38.87 29.07
C SER A 252 9.81 40.14 28.60
N GLN A 253 9.43 40.23 27.32
CA GLN A 253 8.82 41.43 26.74
C GLN A 253 7.30 41.37 26.61
N LEU A 254 6.66 40.21 26.73
CA LEU A 254 5.19 40.09 26.69
C LEU A 254 4.45 40.97 27.71
N PRO A 255 4.92 41.15 28.98
CA PRO A 255 4.29 42.10 29.90
C PRO A 255 4.35 43.54 29.41
N ASN A 256 5.53 43.98 28.93
CA ASN A 256 5.74 45.33 28.39
C ASN A 256 4.96 45.54 27.09
N PHE A 257 4.88 44.52 26.23
CA PHE A 257 4.07 44.55 25.02
C PHE A 257 2.58 44.76 25.35
N THR A 258 2.05 44.01 26.32
CA THR A 258 0.65 44.12 26.73
C THR A 258 0.34 45.50 27.32
N LYS A 259 1.21 46.00 28.19
CA LYS A 259 0.99 47.27 28.91
C LYS A 259 1.30 48.49 28.06
N ASP A 260 2.51 48.56 27.50
CA ASP A 260 3.05 49.79 26.92
C ASP A 260 2.73 49.93 25.42
N VAL A 261 2.48 48.82 24.72
CA VAL A 261 2.11 48.83 23.29
C VAL A 261 0.59 48.72 23.10
N LEU A 262 -0.06 47.76 23.76
CA LEU A 262 -1.50 47.53 23.56
C LEU A 262 -2.38 48.36 24.50
N GLY A 263 -1.82 48.92 25.58
CA GLY A 263 -2.59 49.59 26.62
C GLY A 263 -3.65 48.69 27.24
N ALA A 264 -3.33 47.40 27.44
CA ALA A 264 -4.28 46.38 27.86
C ALA A 264 -4.02 45.89 29.29
N SER A 265 -5.09 45.45 29.95
CA SER A 265 -5.06 44.92 31.32
C SER A 265 -4.23 43.62 31.46
N ASN A 266 -3.86 43.30 32.70
CA ASN A 266 -3.10 42.09 33.05
C ASN A 266 -3.79 40.77 32.66
N ASP A 267 -5.12 40.79 32.50
CA ASP A 267 -5.90 39.64 32.03
C ASP A 267 -5.55 39.26 30.58
N VAL A 268 -5.20 40.25 29.74
CA VAL A 268 -4.75 40.01 28.35
C VAL A 268 -3.36 39.38 28.34
N PHE A 269 -2.46 39.83 29.22
CA PHE A 269 -1.13 39.21 29.39
C PHE A 269 -1.26 37.74 29.83
N THR A 270 -2.16 37.48 30.78
CA THR A 270 -2.50 36.13 31.25
C THR A 270 -3.00 35.25 30.09
N LEU A 271 -3.87 35.78 29.23
CA LEU A 271 -4.32 35.09 28.02
C LEU A 271 -3.16 34.79 27.06
N PHE A 272 -2.25 35.74 26.81
CA PHE A 272 -1.08 35.51 25.96
C PHE A 272 -0.16 34.42 26.50
N MET A 273 0.09 34.39 27.80
CA MET A 273 0.87 33.32 28.44
C MET A 273 0.18 31.96 28.31
N ALA A 274 -1.16 31.92 28.41
CA ALA A 274 -1.94 30.70 28.21
C ALA A 274 -1.87 30.21 26.76
N LEU A 275 -2.09 31.09 25.79
CA LEU A 275 -2.01 30.79 24.36
C LEU A 275 -0.61 30.33 23.96
N PHE A 276 0.43 30.99 24.47
CA PHE A 276 1.81 30.60 24.23
C PHE A 276 2.10 29.19 24.77
N SER A 277 1.66 28.89 25.99
CA SER A 277 1.88 27.58 26.62
C SER A 277 1.13 26.46 25.88
N VAL A 278 -0.14 26.69 25.52
CA VAL A 278 -0.96 25.74 24.75
C VAL A 278 -0.42 25.57 23.33
N GLY A 279 0.07 26.66 22.71
CA GLY A 279 0.67 26.62 21.39
C GLY A 279 1.92 25.73 21.34
N VAL A 280 2.87 25.92 22.26
CA VAL A 280 4.08 25.08 22.33
C VAL A 280 3.71 23.61 22.52
N ALA A 281 2.72 23.32 23.37
CA ALA A 281 2.23 21.97 23.56
C ALA A 281 1.62 21.37 22.27
N ALA A 282 0.76 22.12 21.58
CA ALA A 282 0.16 21.68 20.33
C ALA A 282 1.21 21.41 19.25
N GLY A 283 2.24 22.26 19.15
CA GLY A 283 3.38 22.08 18.25
C GLY A 283 4.18 20.82 18.53
N GLY A 284 4.53 20.58 19.80
CA GLY A 284 5.25 19.36 20.20
C GLY A 284 4.47 18.08 19.90
N LEU A 285 3.16 18.06 20.20
CA LEU A 285 2.29 16.92 19.94
C LEU A 285 2.05 16.67 18.44
N LEU A 286 2.03 17.74 17.63
CA LEU A 286 1.93 17.66 16.17
C LEU A 286 3.17 16.99 15.57
N ASN A 287 4.35 17.22 16.15
CA ASN A 287 5.61 16.67 15.66
C ASN A 287 5.61 15.14 15.61
N ASN A 288 5.11 14.47 16.65
CA ASN A 288 5.01 13.01 16.66
C ASN A 288 4.08 12.48 15.56
N ARG A 289 2.96 13.18 15.32
CA ARG A 289 1.98 12.79 14.29
C ARG A 289 2.53 12.97 12.87
N LEU A 290 3.38 13.97 12.68
CA LEU A 290 4.00 14.26 11.39
C LEU A 290 5.21 13.36 11.10
N LEU A 291 6.05 13.09 12.11
CA LEU A 291 7.26 12.25 11.97
C LEU A 291 6.98 10.75 12.08
N GLY A 292 5.85 10.35 12.66
CA GLY A 292 5.48 8.94 12.83
C GLY A 292 6.50 8.16 13.64
N GLY A 293 6.97 8.74 14.75
CA GLY A 293 7.98 8.16 15.65
C GLY A 293 9.44 8.32 15.21
N ARG A 294 9.74 8.74 13.96
CA ARG A 294 11.13 8.84 13.48
C ARG A 294 11.88 10.05 14.04
N VAL A 295 13.03 9.80 14.68
CA VAL A 295 13.95 10.84 15.21
C VAL A 295 14.65 11.59 14.08
N ALA A 296 14.02 12.67 13.59
CA ALA A 296 14.58 13.49 12.52
C ALA A 296 14.13 14.96 12.61
N ALA A 297 14.98 15.88 12.14
CA ALA A 297 14.75 17.33 12.15
C ALA A 297 13.91 17.84 10.95
N VAL A 298 13.02 17.01 10.40
CA VAL A 298 12.36 17.26 9.10
C VAL A 298 11.59 18.59 9.05
N TYR A 299 10.89 18.93 10.13
CA TYR A 299 10.03 20.12 10.20
C TYR A 299 10.69 21.35 10.82
N VAL A 300 11.92 21.24 11.31
CA VAL A 300 12.66 22.34 11.95
C VAL A 300 12.86 23.56 11.03
N PRO A 301 13.21 23.41 9.73
CA PRO A 301 13.33 24.57 8.83
C PRO A 301 11.99 25.30 8.63
N LEU A 302 10.90 24.54 8.43
CA LEU A 302 9.55 25.09 8.28
C LEU A 302 9.10 25.79 9.56
N ALA A 303 9.41 25.21 10.73
CA ALA A 303 9.12 25.80 12.00
C ALA A 303 9.86 27.12 12.23
N SER A 304 11.14 27.18 11.86
CA SER A 304 11.92 28.41 11.93
C SER A 304 11.34 29.52 11.04
N LEU A 305 10.94 29.19 9.79
CA LEU A 305 10.26 30.14 8.90
C LEU A 305 8.92 30.61 9.48
N GLY A 306 8.15 29.70 10.07
CA GLY A 306 6.90 30.02 10.77
C GLY A 306 7.11 31.04 11.89
N ILE A 307 8.08 30.81 12.78
CA ILE A 307 8.44 31.76 13.85
C ILE A 307 8.76 33.13 13.25
N THR A 308 9.59 33.19 12.20
CA THR A 308 9.95 34.46 11.52
C THR A 308 8.73 35.20 10.98
N VAL A 309 7.87 34.53 10.21
CA VAL A 309 6.71 35.15 9.54
C VAL A 309 5.76 35.75 10.56
N PHE A 310 5.37 34.99 11.58
CA PHE A 310 4.42 35.46 12.59
C PHE A 310 5.04 36.48 13.55
N SER A 311 6.37 36.45 13.77
CA SER A 311 7.05 37.49 14.55
C SER A 311 7.14 38.83 13.80
N ILE A 312 7.31 38.80 12.47
CA ILE A 312 7.22 40.01 11.63
C ILE A 312 5.78 40.51 11.58
N ASP A 313 4.79 39.61 11.47
CA ASP A 313 3.38 40.02 11.48
C ASP A 313 3.01 40.66 12.83
N LEU A 314 3.49 40.10 13.94
CA LEU A 314 3.27 40.65 15.28
C LEU A 314 3.84 42.07 15.44
N TYR A 315 4.96 42.39 14.77
CA TYR A 315 5.48 43.77 14.71
C TYR A 315 4.49 44.72 14.04
N PHE A 316 3.96 44.35 12.87
CA PHE A 316 2.99 45.17 12.15
C PHE A 316 1.64 45.24 12.87
N ALA A 317 1.18 44.11 13.42
CA ALA A 317 -0.06 44.02 14.18
C ALA A 317 0.01 44.86 15.46
N GLY A 318 1.14 44.81 16.19
CA GLY A 318 1.36 45.61 17.39
C GLY A 318 1.42 47.11 17.12
N ASN A 319 2.16 47.55 16.10
CA ASN A 319 2.25 48.98 15.75
C ASN A 319 0.94 49.54 15.17
N GLY A 320 0.17 48.71 14.47
CA GLY A 320 -1.14 49.07 13.92
C GLY A 320 -2.30 48.96 14.91
N TYR A 321 -2.03 48.52 16.15
CA TYR A 321 -3.07 48.36 17.17
C TYR A 321 -3.27 49.65 17.95
N HIS A 322 -4.46 50.23 17.84
CA HIS A 322 -4.87 51.40 18.63
C HIS A 322 -5.77 50.95 19.79
N GLY A 323 -5.12 50.60 20.90
CA GLY A 323 -5.78 50.17 22.13
C GLY A 323 -6.01 51.30 23.13
N GLY A 324 -5.89 50.98 24.43
CA GLY A 324 -5.93 51.95 25.52
C GLY A 324 -4.62 52.71 25.69
N THR A 325 -4.55 53.57 26.69
CA THR A 325 -3.27 54.14 27.17
C THR A 325 -2.82 53.38 28.43
N PRO A 326 -1.53 53.45 28.81
CA PRO A 326 -1.06 52.87 30.08
C PRO A 326 -1.82 53.38 31.32
N GLU A 327 -2.46 54.55 31.23
CA GLU A 327 -3.26 55.18 32.27
C GLU A 327 -4.74 54.74 32.23
N ASN A 328 -5.27 54.41 31.04
CA ASN A 328 -6.63 53.94 30.82
C ASN A 328 -6.61 52.63 30.02
N MET A 329 -6.33 51.53 30.72
CA MET A 329 -6.15 50.22 30.08
C MET A 329 -7.47 49.59 29.64
N ILE A 330 -7.46 48.93 28.47
CA ILE A 330 -8.62 48.17 27.99
C ILE A 330 -8.77 46.82 28.70
N SER A 331 -10.01 46.42 28.96
CA SER A 331 -10.34 45.11 29.53
C SER A 331 -10.17 43.99 28.51
N LEU A 332 -10.09 42.74 28.98
CA LEU A 332 -10.05 41.55 28.12
C LEU A 332 -11.24 41.49 27.15
N GLY A 333 -12.45 41.82 27.61
CA GLY A 333 -13.65 41.85 26.76
C GLY A 333 -13.55 42.88 25.63
N ALA A 334 -13.00 44.06 25.92
CA ALA A 334 -12.77 45.10 24.91
C ALA A 334 -11.70 44.67 23.90
N PHE A 335 -10.61 44.05 24.36
CA PHE A 335 -9.55 43.51 23.49
C PHE A 335 -10.11 42.47 22.49
N LEU A 336 -10.89 41.49 22.98
CA LEU A 336 -11.49 40.41 22.16
C LEU A 336 -12.54 40.90 21.15
N SER A 337 -13.06 42.12 21.33
CA SER A 337 -14.01 42.74 20.41
C SER A 337 -13.35 43.32 19.15
N THR A 338 -12.02 43.47 19.15
CA THR A 338 -11.28 44.08 18.04
C THR A 338 -10.68 43.02 17.10
N PHE A 339 -10.66 43.30 15.79
CA PHE A 339 -9.98 42.45 14.82
C PHE A 339 -8.46 42.37 15.08
N GLY A 340 -7.86 43.50 15.49
CA GLY A 340 -6.44 43.56 15.83
C GLY A 340 -6.07 42.62 16.99
N GLY A 341 -6.93 42.50 18.00
CA GLY A 341 -6.71 41.59 19.12
C GLY A 341 -6.67 40.12 18.69
N TRP A 342 -7.58 39.71 17.79
CA TRP A 342 -7.58 38.36 17.20
C TRP A 342 -6.33 38.07 16.38
N ARG A 343 -5.86 39.03 15.57
CA ARG A 343 -4.62 38.90 14.79
C ARG A 343 -3.41 38.65 15.70
N ILE A 344 -3.24 39.46 16.74
CA ILE A 344 -2.15 39.32 17.71
C ILE A 344 -2.22 37.97 18.44
N MET A 345 -3.42 37.53 18.84
CA MET A 345 -3.61 36.21 19.45
C MET A 345 -3.18 35.07 18.52
N VAL A 346 -3.53 35.16 17.23
CA VAL A 346 -3.13 34.18 16.21
C VAL A 346 -1.60 34.18 16.06
N ASP A 347 -0.97 35.34 15.98
CA ASP A 347 0.49 35.44 15.85
C ASP A 347 1.21 34.81 17.04
N ILE A 348 0.83 35.16 18.28
CA ILE A 348 1.42 34.61 19.50
C ILE A 348 1.22 33.08 19.57
N THR A 349 0.02 32.61 19.20
CA THR A 349 -0.29 31.17 19.20
C THR A 349 0.54 30.43 18.15
N LEU A 350 0.64 30.96 16.93
CA LEU A 350 1.38 30.31 15.85
C LEU A 350 2.89 30.36 16.06
N ILE A 351 3.44 31.47 16.58
CA ILE A 351 4.83 31.54 17.05
C ILE A 351 5.09 30.40 18.02
N ALA A 352 4.23 30.21 19.03
CA ALA A 352 4.35 29.15 20.01
C ALA A 352 4.23 27.73 19.42
N VAL A 353 3.27 27.49 18.52
CA VAL A 353 3.13 26.20 17.81
C VAL A 353 4.39 25.85 17.02
N PHE A 354 4.93 26.81 16.26
CA PHE A 354 6.17 26.58 15.53
C PHE A 354 7.37 26.43 16.48
N ALA A 355 7.40 27.13 17.61
CA ALA A 355 8.40 26.94 18.64
C ALA A 355 8.41 25.49 19.18
N GLY A 356 7.23 24.90 19.41
CA GLY A 356 7.08 23.49 19.82
C GLY A 356 7.55 22.50 18.73
N LEU A 357 7.18 22.75 17.47
CA LEU A 357 7.66 21.97 16.32
C LEU A 357 9.18 22.07 16.12
N PHE A 358 9.79 23.18 16.53
CA PHE A 358 11.21 23.43 16.41
C PHE A 358 12.03 22.70 17.50
N VAL A 359 11.66 22.84 18.78
CA VAL A 359 12.52 22.42 19.90
C VAL A 359 12.44 20.93 20.25
N VAL A 360 11.26 20.31 20.13
CA VAL A 360 11.04 18.90 20.52
C VAL A 360 11.90 17.89 19.72
N PRO A 361 11.96 17.94 18.37
CA PRO A 361 12.77 16.99 17.63
C PRO A 361 14.27 17.20 17.90
N LEU A 362 14.72 18.43 18.09
CA LEU A 362 16.13 18.73 18.38
C LEU A 362 16.58 18.14 19.73
N ASN A 363 15.75 18.26 20.77
CA ASN A 363 16.03 17.62 22.06
C ASN A 363 16.09 16.08 21.94
N THR A 364 15.25 15.51 21.09
CA THR A 364 15.23 14.07 20.84
C THR A 364 16.49 13.60 20.10
N ILE A 365 16.96 14.39 19.11
CA ILE A 365 18.22 14.12 18.39
C ILE A 365 19.40 14.14 19.35
N ILE A 366 19.50 15.12 20.26
CA ILE A 366 20.58 15.15 21.26
C ILE A 366 20.57 13.87 22.12
N GLN A 367 19.39 13.37 22.50
CA GLN A 367 19.28 12.16 23.32
C GLN A 367 19.63 10.88 22.55
N HIS A 368 19.13 10.76 21.32
CA HIS A 368 19.31 9.59 20.46
C HIS A 368 20.74 9.47 19.92
N ASP A 369 21.29 10.56 19.38
CA ASP A 369 22.59 10.54 18.69
C ASP A 369 23.79 10.57 19.64
N THR A 370 23.54 10.75 20.94
CA THR A 370 24.60 10.77 21.96
C THR A 370 24.74 9.42 22.66
N PRO A 371 25.97 8.85 22.72
CA PRO A 371 26.25 7.64 23.48
C PRO A 371 25.84 7.73 24.94
N GLU A 372 25.41 6.61 25.51
CA GLU A 372 24.84 6.57 26.85
C GLU A 372 25.81 7.02 27.95
N GLU A 373 27.12 6.80 27.78
CA GLU A 373 28.15 7.07 28.79
C GLU A 373 28.41 8.57 29.03
N ILE A 374 28.07 9.41 28.04
CA ILE A 374 28.27 10.86 28.07
C ILE A 374 26.96 11.64 27.92
N ARG A 375 25.82 10.95 27.76
CA ARG A 375 24.53 11.57 27.40
C ARG A 375 24.12 12.65 28.38
N SER A 376 24.24 12.42 29.69
CA SER A 376 23.81 13.42 30.68
C SER A 376 24.75 14.63 30.69
N ARG A 377 26.06 14.43 30.50
CA ARG A 377 27.02 15.55 30.36
C ARG A 377 26.81 16.39 29.10
N ILE A 378 26.44 15.78 27.98
CA ILE A 378 26.10 16.51 26.74
C ILE A 378 24.80 17.31 26.93
N LEU A 379 23.77 16.72 27.55
CA LEU A 379 22.54 17.44 27.88
C LEU A 379 22.79 18.60 28.88
N ALA A 380 23.71 18.41 29.84
CA ALA A 380 24.16 19.47 30.72
C ALA A 380 24.88 20.61 29.97
N ALA A 381 25.76 20.28 29.02
CA ALA A 381 26.42 21.26 28.17
C ALA A 381 25.42 22.05 27.32
N SER A 382 24.40 21.38 26.77
CA SER A 382 23.28 22.04 26.09
C SER A 382 22.52 22.97 27.03
N ALA A 383 22.22 22.57 28.27
CA ALA A 383 21.55 23.42 29.26
C ALA A 383 22.38 24.68 29.62
N ILE A 384 23.70 24.57 29.68
CA ILE A 384 24.61 25.72 29.89
C ILE A 384 24.53 26.67 28.71
N LEU A 385 24.61 26.16 27.47
CA LEU A 385 24.45 26.98 26.27
C LEU A 385 23.09 27.69 26.24
N ASN A 386 22.01 26.98 26.56
CA ASN A 386 20.67 27.56 26.65
C ASN A 386 20.64 28.73 27.64
N SER A 387 21.24 28.56 28.81
CA SER A 387 21.28 29.59 29.87
C SER A 387 22.08 30.82 29.43
N ILE A 388 23.22 30.62 28.77
CA ILE A 388 24.03 31.71 28.18
C ILE A 388 23.22 32.48 27.14
N PHE A 389 22.49 31.78 26.27
CA PHE A 389 21.66 32.39 25.23
C PHE A 389 20.46 33.17 25.81
N VAL A 390 19.82 32.70 26.87
CA VAL A 390 18.76 33.46 27.57
C VAL A 390 19.32 34.76 28.17
N VAL A 391 20.51 34.71 28.80
CA VAL A 391 21.16 35.90 29.36
C VAL A 391 21.56 36.87 28.24
N ALA A 392 22.16 36.37 27.16
CA ALA A 392 22.53 37.18 25.99
C ALA A 392 21.32 37.87 25.36
N SER A 393 20.18 37.16 25.26
CA SER A 393 18.91 37.70 24.80
C SER A 393 18.44 38.86 25.67
N SER A 394 18.46 38.69 26.99
CA SER A 394 18.06 39.73 27.96
C SER A 394 18.96 40.96 27.90
N VAL A 395 20.29 40.76 27.81
CA VAL A 395 21.28 41.84 27.68
C VAL A 395 21.09 42.60 26.35
N LEU A 396 20.91 41.88 25.25
CA LEU A 396 20.66 42.50 23.94
C LEU A 396 19.36 43.30 23.93
N SER A 397 18.27 42.76 24.49
CA SER A 397 17.01 43.50 24.65
C SER A 397 17.20 44.77 25.47
N ALA A 398 17.93 44.71 26.59
CA ALA A 398 18.22 45.90 27.41
C ALA A 398 19.03 46.96 26.65
N ILE A 399 20.06 46.54 25.90
CA ILE A 399 20.87 47.45 25.07
C ILE A 399 19.99 48.12 24.00
N LEU A 400 19.20 47.33 23.26
CA LEU A 400 18.33 47.84 22.20
C LEU A 400 17.27 48.82 22.74
N LEU A 401 16.68 48.54 23.90
CA LEU A 401 15.76 49.46 24.58
C LEU A 401 16.48 50.76 24.98
N SER A 402 17.72 50.68 25.48
CA SER A 402 18.49 51.86 25.91
C SER A 402 18.87 52.81 24.76
N ILE A 403 18.98 52.30 23.53
CA ILE A 403 19.25 53.11 22.32
C ILE A 403 17.97 53.57 21.62
N GLY A 404 16.79 53.36 22.22
CA GLY A 404 15.52 53.91 21.77
C GLY A 404 14.63 52.99 20.93
N PHE A 405 14.94 51.69 20.81
CA PHE A 405 13.99 50.75 20.19
C PHE A 405 12.80 50.51 21.13
N GLY A 406 11.59 50.46 20.57
CA GLY A 406 10.39 49.99 21.28
C GLY A 406 10.28 48.46 21.32
N VAL A 407 9.34 47.93 22.10
CA VAL A 407 9.12 46.48 22.27
C VAL A 407 8.81 45.77 20.94
N THR A 408 7.98 46.37 20.08
CA THR A 408 7.70 45.83 18.74
C THR A 408 8.97 45.80 17.88
N GLY A 409 9.82 46.82 17.97
CA GLY A 409 11.12 46.87 17.30
C GLY A 409 12.04 45.71 17.69
N LEU A 410 11.99 45.24 18.94
CA LEU A 410 12.70 44.04 19.38
C LEU A 410 12.19 42.79 18.66
N PHE A 411 10.87 42.62 18.52
CA PHE A 411 10.29 41.49 17.79
C PHE A 411 10.79 41.45 16.34
N LEU A 412 10.86 42.61 15.67
CA LEU A 412 11.37 42.69 14.30
C LEU A 412 12.86 42.31 14.21
N VAL A 413 13.72 42.86 15.09
CA VAL A 413 15.16 42.58 15.07
C VAL A 413 15.43 41.09 15.28
N PHE A 414 14.78 40.47 16.27
CA PHE A 414 14.94 39.04 16.53
C PHE A 414 14.30 38.17 15.44
N ALA A 415 13.19 38.60 14.83
CA ALA A 415 12.61 37.90 13.69
C ALA A 415 13.53 37.92 12.46
N LEU A 416 14.17 39.06 12.17
CA LEU A 416 15.16 39.17 11.10
C LEU A 416 16.39 38.31 11.41
N ALA A 417 16.89 38.31 12.64
CA ALA A 417 17.96 37.41 13.07
C ALA A 417 17.56 35.93 12.87
N ASN A 418 16.32 35.57 13.24
CA ASN A 418 15.79 34.23 13.01
C ASN A 418 15.62 33.89 11.53
N MET A 419 15.35 34.87 10.66
CA MET A 419 15.30 34.67 9.21
C MET A 419 16.65 34.19 8.66
N PHE A 420 17.76 34.76 9.11
CA PHE A 420 19.11 34.31 8.71
C PHE A 420 19.38 32.87 9.17
N VAL A 421 19.00 32.54 10.41
CA VAL A 421 19.12 31.17 10.94
C VAL A 421 18.22 30.19 10.19
N ALA A 422 16.98 30.57 9.87
CA ALA A 422 16.06 29.78 9.07
C ALA A 422 16.65 29.48 7.68
N PHE A 423 17.23 30.49 7.03
CA PHE A 423 17.87 30.33 5.73
C PHE A 423 19.09 29.41 5.80
N TYR A 424 19.93 29.55 6.83
CA TYR A 424 21.07 28.66 7.08
C TYR A 424 20.62 27.20 7.27
N ILE A 425 19.59 26.96 8.10
CA ILE A 425 19.02 25.63 8.33
C ILE A 425 18.47 25.03 7.02
N CYS A 426 17.78 25.83 6.20
CA CYS A 426 17.26 25.39 4.91
C CYS A 426 18.39 24.98 3.92
N GLN A 427 19.56 25.61 4.00
CA GLN A 427 20.72 25.23 3.18
C GLN A 427 21.41 23.95 3.67
N LEU A 428 21.32 23.64 4.96
CA LEU A 428 21.90 22.43 5.54
C LEU A 428 21.05 21.18 5.27
N LEU A 429 19.72 21.31 5.22
CA LEU A 429 18.78 20.19 5.05
C LEU A 429 17.85 20.35 3.82
N PRO A 430 18.38 20.63 2.61
CA PRO A 430 17.55 20.91 1.43
C PRO A 430 16.73 19.70 0.99
N ASP A 431 17.29 18.49 1.11
CA ASP A 431 16.63 17.25 0.68
C ASP A 431 15.38 16.96 1.52
N TYR A 432 15.46 17.13 2.84
CA TYR A 432 14.34 16.86 3.76
C TYR A 432 13.20 17.86 3.61
N LEU A 433 13.54 19.16 3.47
CA LEU A 433 12.56 20.20 3.23
C LEU A 433 11.80 19.93 1.92
N MET A 434 12.54 19.59 0.86
CA MET A 434 11.94 19.30 -0.44
C MET A 434 11.05 18.06 -0.40
N LYS A 435 11.52 16.96 0.20
CA LYS A 435 10.70 15.75 0.41
C LYS A 435 9.41 16.08 1.13
N THR A 436 9.47 16.91 2.18
CA THR A 436 8.30 17.30 2.97
C THR A 436 7.29 18.10 2.14
N ILE A 437 7.76 19.08 1.37
CA ILE A 437 6.91 19.87 0.47
C ILE A 437 6.24 18.96 -0.56
N MET A 438 7.00 18.04 -1.17
CA MET A 438 6.48 17.07 -2.13
C MET A 438 5.46 16.12 -1.48
N GLN A 439 5.74 15.59 -0.28
CA GLN A 439 4.82 14.74 0.46
C GLN A 439 3.51 15.47 0.78
N ILE A 440 3.57 16.72 1.24
CA ILE A 440 2.38 17.55 1.51
C ILE A 440 1.58 17.74 0.23
N GLY A 441 2.24 18.16 -0.87
CA GLY A 441 1.60 18.33 -2.17
C GLY A 441 0.94 17.04 -2.66
N PHE A 442 1.66 15.92 -2.65
CA PHE A 442 1.14 14.65 -3.11
C PHE A 442 0.03 14.08 -2.21
N LYS A 443 0.13 14.20 -0.89
CA LYS A 443 -0.96 13.80 0.03
C LYS A 443 -2.20 14.66 -0.17
N PHE A 444 -2.04 15.96 -0.40
CA PHE A 444 -3.15 16.88 -0.61
C PHE A 444 -3.85 16.63 -1.95
N PHE A 445 -3.10 16.59 -3.06
CA PHE A 445 -3.66 16.45 -4.39
C PHE A 445 -4.04 15.00 -4.74
N TYR A 446 -3.20 14.02 -4.40
CA TYR A 446 -3.36 12.63 -4.86
C TYR A 446 -3.70 11.64 -3.75
N LYS A 447 -3.88 12.10 -2.50
CA LYS A 447 -4.22 11.25 -1.34
C LYS A 447 -3.32 10.02 -1.25
N VAL A 448 -2.01 10.24 -1.43
CA VAL A 448 -1.02 9.15 -1.49
C VAL A 448 -1.08 8.30 -0.23
N GLU A 449 -1.28 7.01 -0.41
CA GLU A 449 -1.23 5.99 0.63
C GLU A 449 0.01 5.12 0.42
N VAL A 450 0.79 4.90 1.49
CA VAL A 450 1.98 4.04 1.47
C VAL A 450 1.69 2.79 2.29
N ARG A 451 1.92 1.61 1.71
CA ARG A 451 1.72 0.30 2.33
C ARG A 451 3.03 -0.49 2.34
N GLY A 452 3.29 -1.25 3.39
CA GLY A 452 4.46 -2.12 3.49
C GLY A 452 5.77 -1.39 3.77
N LEU A 453 5.74 -0.23 4.43
CA LEU A 453 6.96 0.55 4.71
C LEU A 453 7.94 -0.23 5.59
N GLU A 454 7.43 -1.11 6.46
CA GLU A 454 8.19 -2.06 7.25
C GLU A 454 9.09 -2.99 6.41
N ASN A 455 8.72 -3.26 5.16
CA ASN A 455 9.53 -4.10 4.26
C ASN A 455 10.76 -3.35 3.74
N PHE A 456 10.75 -2.01 3.77
CA PHE A 456 11.94 -1.22 3.47
C PHE A 456 13.01 -1.41 4.56
N GLU A 457 12.60 -1.45 5.84
CA GLU A 457 13.51 -1.69 6.96
C GLU A 457 14.04 -3.13 6.94
N LYS A 458 13.18 -4.12 6.61
CA LYS A 458 13.61 -5.51 6.40
C LYS A 458 14.64 -5.68 5.28
N ALA A 459 14.70 -4.76 4.31
CA ALA A 459 15.63 -4.84 3.20
C ALA A 459 17.09 -4.52 3.60
N GLY A 460 17.33 -4.02 4.82
CA GLY A 460 18.65 -3.60 5.30
C GLY A 460 19.19 -2.40 4.54
N ASP A 461 20.50 -2.12 4.67
CA ASP A 461 21.10 -0.90 4.09
C ASP A 461 21.36 -1.00 2.57
N ARG A 462 21.31 -2.21 2.00
CA ARG A 462 21.66 -2.51 0.61
C ARG A 462 20.51 -3.20 -0.13
N ALA A 463 19.73 -2.42 -0.86
CA ALA A 463 18.64 -2.94 -1.70
C ALA A 463 18.57 -2.32 -3.10
N VAL A 464 18.22 -3.14 -4.10
CA VAL A 464 17.80 -2.69 -5.43
C VAL A 464 16.28 -2.61 -5.46
N ILE A 465 15.76 -1.39 -5.44
CA ILE A 465 14.33 -1.11 -5.45
C ILE A 465 13.84 -1.13 -6.89
N VAL A 466 12.96 -2.06 -7.23
CA VAL A 466 12.40 -2.21 -8.58
C VAL A 466 10.95 -1.76 -8.60
N CYS A 467 10.58 -0.94 -9.59
CA CYS A 467 9.23 -0.37 -9.68
C CYS A 467 8.66 -0.45 -11.10
N ASN A 468 7.33 -0.58 -11.20
CA ASN A 468 6.62 -0.38 -12.47
C ASN A 468 6.75 1.09 -12.92
N HIS A 469 6.79 1.33 -14.23
CA HIS A 469 6.99 2.69 -14.75
C HIS A 469 5.82 3.16 -15.63
N VAL A 470 4.83 3.79 -15.01
CA VAL A 470 3.55 4.17 -15.61
C VAL A 470 3.39 5.67 -15.90
N SER A 471 4.12 6.54 -15.20
CA SER A 471 3.97 8.00 -15.29
C SER A 471 5.28 8.75 -14.99
N LEU A 472 5.35 10.01 -15.45
CA LEU A 472 6.45 10.91 -15.07
C LEU A 472 6.45 11.27 -13.57
N LEU A 473 5.34 11.01 -12.85
CA LEU A 473 5.26 11.21 -11.41
C LEU A 473 5.92 10.09 -10.60
N ASP A 474 6.28 8.96 -11.22
CA ASP A 474 6.76 7.78 -10.49
C ASP A 474 8.02 8.07 -9.68
N ALA A 475 9.05 8.62 -10.32
CA ALA A 475 10.31 8.96 -9.64
C ALA A 475 10.14 10.05 -8.56
N PRO A 476 9.41 11.16 -8.80
CA PRO A 476 9.05 12.11 -7.75
C PRO A 476 8.32 11.51 -6.55
N ILE A 477 7.36 10.61 -6.77
CA ILE A 477 6.61 9.96 -5.69
C ILE A 477 7.54 9.04 -4.89
N LEU A 478 8.34 8.20 -5.56
CA LEU A 478 9.33 7.35 -4.89
C LEU A 478 10.34 8.20 -4.10
N ALA A 479 10.86 9.28 -4.68
CA ALA A 479 11.80 10.17 -4.00
C ALA A 479 11.19 10.82 -2.75
N ALA A 480 9.91 11.21 -2.82
CA ALA A 480 9.21 11.83 -1.70
C ALA A 480 8.89 10.85 -0.57
N PHE A 481 8.46 9.62 -0.89
CA PHE A 481 7.90 8.69 0.11
C PHE A 481 8.84 7.57 0.54
N LEU A 482 9.91 7.26 -0.21
CA LEU A 482 10.92 6.29 0.24
C LEU A 482 11.82 6.91 1.33
N PRO A 483 12.13 6.14 2.40
CA PRO A 483 13.07 6.55 3.44
C PRO A 483 14.49 6.82 2.89
N GLY A 484 15.28 7.60 3.63
CA GLY A 484 16.67 7.92 3.27
C GLY A 484 16.80 8.75 1.99
N ARG A 485 17.94 8.68 1.31
CA ARG A 485 18.19 9.34 0.01
C ARG A 485 18.58 8.28 -1.02
N PRO A 486 17.62 7.49 -1.54
CA PRO A 486 17.93 6.42 -2.47
C PRO A 486 18.51 6.98 -3.77
N MET A 487 19.44 6.24 -4.34
CA MET A 487 20.04 6.55 -5.63
C MET A 487 19.08 6.17 -6.76
N PHE A 488 18.83 7.06 -7.71
CA PHE A 488 18.03 6.76 -8.90
C PHE A 488 18.93 6.47 -10.09
N ALA A 489 18.79 5.29 -10.69
CA ALA A 489 19.40 5.00 -11.99
C ALA A 489 18.56 5.68 -13.09
N VAL A 490 19.08 6.77 -13.66
CA VAL A 490 18.37 7.59 -14.66
C VAL A 490 19.04 7.43 -16.01
N ASN A 491 18.24 7.22 -17.07
CA ASN A 491 18.79 7.18 -18.42
C ASN A 491 19.47 8.52 -18.78
N SER A 492 20.70 8.48 -19.30
CA SER A 492 21.49 9.67 -19.64
C SER A 492 20.78 10.66 -20.56
N HIS A 493 19.91 10.20 -21.46
CA HIS A 493 19.14 11.07 -22.34
C HIS A 493 18.05 11.84 -21.58
N VAL A 494 17.32 11.16 -20.69
CA VAL A 494 16.27 11.78 -19.86
C VAL A 494 16.87 12.77 -18.86
N ALA A 495 18.06 12.46 -18.34
CA ALA A 495 18.77 13.34 -17.41
C ALA A 495 19.10 14.72 -18.02
N ASN A 496 19.21 14.81 -19.35
CA ASN A 496 19.53 16.04 -20.05
C ASN A 496 18.31 16.96 -20.29
N TRP A 497 17.08 16.48 -20.09
CA TRP A 497 15.87 17.28 -20.30
C TRP A 497 15.81 18.47 -19.33
N PHE A 498 15.53 19.66 -19.87
CA PHE A 498 15.62 20.91 -19.10
C PHE A 498 14.75 20.92 -17.83
N TRP A 499 13.57 20.29 -17.89
CA TRP A 499 12.61 20.22 -16.78
C TRP A 499 12.93 19.10 -15.76
N VAL A 500 13.78 18.13 -16.11
CA VAL A 500 14.24 17.06 -15.20
C VAL A 500 15.43 17.53 -14.36
N ARG A 501 16.24 18.48 -14.86
CA ARG A 501 17.42 19.01 -14.17
C ARG A 501 17.16 19.53 -12.74
N PRO A 502 16.06 20.26 -12.45
CA PRO A 502 15.74 20.64 -11.08
C PRO A 502 15.53 19.41 -10.18
N PHE A 503 14.88 18.36 -10.66
CA PHE A 503 14.69 17.10 -9.93
C PHE A 503 16.00 16.37 -9.63
N LEU A 504 16.93 16.30 -10.59
CA LEU A 504 18.23 15.64 -10.40
C LEU A 504 19.11 16.31 -9.34
N LYS A 505 18.93 17.61 -9.09
CA LYS A 505 19.62 18.29 -7.98
C LYS A 505 19.11 17.86 -6.60
N MET A 506 17.91 17.27 -6.54
CA MET A 506 17.20 16.92 -5.31
C MET A 506 17.30 15.43 -4.96
N VAL A 507 17.77 14.59 -5.87
CA VAL A 507 17.96 13.14 -5.66
C VAL A 507 19.41 12.75 -5.93
N ASP A 508 19.89 11.66 -5.32
CA ASP A 508 21.18 11.07 -5.73
C ASP A 508 20.91 10.37 -7.08
N ALA A 509 21.35 10.94 -8.19
CA ALA A 509 21.05 10.43 -9.54
C ALA A 509 22.32 9.83 -10.17
N PHE A 510 22.21 8.60 -10.67
CA PHE A 510 23.27 7.94 -11.40
C PHE A 510 22.88 7.82 -12.88
N PRO A 511 23.57 8.52 -13.80
CA PRO A 511 23.30 8.42 -15.22
C PRO A 511 23.71 7.02 -15.73
N LEU A 512 22.73 6.26 -16.21
CA LEU A 512 22.92 4.92 -16.74
C LEU A 512 22.77 4.94 -18.26
N ASP A 513 23.86 4.53 -18.93
CA ASP A 513 23.83 4.17 -20.35
C ASP A 513 23.97 2.65 -20.49
N PRO A 514 22.90 1.93 -20.87
CA PRO A 514 22.93 0.46 -20.97
C PRO A 514 23.84 -0.05 -22.10
N THR A 515 24.29 0.82 -23.02
CA THR A 515 25.24 0.46 -24.08
C THR A 515 26.69 0.45 -23.60
N ASN A 516 26.97 1.08 -22.45
CA ASN A 516 28.32 1.22 -21.90
C ASN A 516 28.53 0.26 -20.69
N PRO A 517 29.37 -0.78 -20.81
CA PRO A 517 29.63 -1.71 -19.70
C PRO A 517 30.24 -1.07 -18.43
N PHE A 518 30.91 0.08 -18.55
CA PHE A 518 31.53 0.76 -17.41
C PHE A 518 30.51 1.44 -16.48
N THR A 519 29.42 1.99 -17.02
CA THR A 519 28.36 2.62 -16.20
C THR A 519 27.67 1.58 -15.33
N LEU A 520 27.44 0.38 -15.87
CA LEU A 520 26.85 -0.75 -15.16
C LEU A 520 27.74 -1.27 -14.03
N LYS A 521 29.06 -1.38 -14.27
CA LYS A 521 30.04 -1.71 -13.21
C LYS A 521 30.10 -0.64 -12.12
N GLY A 522 30.04 0.64 -12.51
CA GLY A 522 29.98 1.75 -11.58
C GLY A 522 28.75 1.70 -10.67
N LEU A 523 27.58 1.37 -11.25
CA LEU A 523 26.34 1.22 -10.50
C LEU A 523 26.41 0.05 -9.51
N ILE A 524 26.96 -1.11 -9.91
CA ILE A 524 27.16 -2.25 -9.01
C ILE A 524 28.04 -1.85 -7.82
N ARG A 525 29.17 -1.19 -8.06
CA ARG A 525 30.07 -0.73 -6.99
C ARG A 525 29.36 0.24 -6.05
N LYS A 526 28.53 1.13 -6.58
CA LYS A 526 27.76 2.08 -5.76
C LYS A 526 26.71 1.39 -4.88
N VAL A 527 26.04 0.35 -5.37
CA VAL A 527 25.12 -0.45 -4.56
C VAL A 527 25.89 -1.22 -3.47
N GLN A 528 27.10 -1.70 -3.76
CA GLN A 528 27.98 -2.35 -2.77
C GLN A 528 28.49 -1.41 -1.67
N GLU A 529 28.38 -0.08 -1.84
CA GLU A 529 28.67 0.93 -0.80
C GLU A 529 27.46 1.16 0.14
N ASP A 530 26.65 0.11 0.39
CA ASP A 530 25.43 0.13 1.21
C ASP A 530 24.46 1.26 0.86
N LYS A 531 24.19 1.39 -0.45
CA LYS A 531 23.22 2.35 -0.98
C LYS A 531 22.02 1.65 -1.61
N HIS A 532 20.83 2.05 -1.17
CA HIS A 532 19.60 1.75 -1.90
C HIS A 532 19.61 2.37 -3.30
N CYS A 533 19.27 1.57 -4.30
CA CYS A 533 19.17 2.02 -5.69
C CYS A 533 17.80 1.74 -6.29
N VAL A 534 17.10 2.78 -6.72
CA VAL A 534 15.84 2.70 -7.46
C VAL A 534 16.12 2.54 -8.95
N ILE A 535 15.58 1.47 -9.53
CA ILE A 535 15.69 1.15 -10.95
C ILE A 535 14.30 0.83 -11.50
N PHE A 536 13.95 1.44 -12.63
CA PHE A 536 12.76 1.07 -13.41
C PHE A 536 13.13 0.00 -14.45
N PRO A 537 12.79 -1.28 -14.24
CA PRO A 537 13.34 -2.36 -15.08
C PRO A 537 12.89 -2.33 -16.53
N GLU A 538 11.77 -1.66 -16.84
CA GLU A 538 11.25 -1.47 -18.19
C GLU A 538 12.12 -0.49 -19.03
N GLY A 539 12.91 0.37 -18.37
CA GLY A 539 13.77 1.36 -19.03
C GLY A 539 13.04 2.48 -19.77
N ARG A 540 11.70 2.46 -19.77
CA ARG A 540 10.81 3.43 -20.42
C ARG A 540 9.47 3.50 -19.68
N LEU A 541 8.73 4.57 -19.92
CA LEU A 541 7.31 4.61 -19.54
C LEU A 541 6.53 3.58 -20.35
N THR A 542 5.63 2.87 -19.68
CA THR A 542 4.70 1.97 -20.34
C THR A 542 3.83 2.72 -21.35
N GLU A 543 3.55 2.06 -22.47
CA GLU A 543 2.57 2.52 -23.45
C GLU A 543 1.34 1.61 -23.51
N THR A 544 1.36 0.48 -22.81
CA THR A 544 0.26 -0.49 -22.83
C THR A 544 -0.55 -0.46 -21.53
N GLY A 545 0.04 0.00 -20.42
CA GLY A 545 -0.58 -0.03 -19.10
C GLY A 545 -0.31 -1.33 -18.34
N ALA A 546 0.21 -2.36 -19.01
CA ALA A 546 0.78 -3.55 -18.39
C ALA A 546 2.31 -3.51 -18.43
N LEU A 547 2.95 -4.54 -17.89
CA LEU A 547 4.40 -4.69 -17.94
C LEU A 547 4.87 -4.80 -19.39
N MET A 548 5.83 -3.94 -19.76
CA MET A 548 6.54 -4.06 -21.04
C MET A 548 7.80 -4.93 -20.88
N LYS A 549 8.66 -4.91 -21.90
CA LYS A 549 9.97 -5.57 -21.88
C LYS A 549 10.77 -5.17 -20.64
N ILE A 550 11.06 -6.15 -19.79
CA ILE A 550 11.97 -6.01 -18.66
C ILE A 550 13.39 -6.32 -19.14
N TYR A 551 14.34 -5.43 -18.82
CA TYR A 551 15.74 -5.64 -19.13
C TYR A 551 16.41 -6.53 -18.08
N ASP A 552 17.34 -7.40 -18.49
CA ASP A 552 18.08 -8.27 -17.56
C ASP A 552 19.08 -7.52 -16.65
N GLY A 553 19.40 -6.27 -17.00
CA GLY A 553 20.44 -5.46 -16.34
C GLY A 553 20.25 -5.28 -14.83
N PRO A 554 19.07 -4.83 -14.36
CA PRO A 554 18.76 -4.66 -12.95
C PRO A 554 18.85 -5.96 -12.14
N GLY A 555 18.39 -7.09 -12.70
CA GLY A 555 18.51 -8.39 -12.03
C GLY A 555 19.97 -8.80 -11.85
N MET A 556 20.81 -8.53 -12.85
CA MET A 556 22.25 -8.76 -12.76
C MET A 556 22.96 -7.80 -11.78
N ILE A 557 22.49 -6.55 -11.65
CA ILE A 557 23.03 -5.61 -10.65
C ILE A 557 22.80 -6.15 -9.24
N ALA A 558 21.58 -6.59 -8.93
CA ALA A 558 21.25 -7.14 -7.63
C ALA A 558 22.07 -8.40 -7.31
N ASP A 559 22.11 -9.36 -8.25
CA ASP A 559 22.91 -10.60 -8.15
C ASP A 559 24.39 -10.31 -7.88
N LYS A 560 25.03 -9.40 -8.62
CA LYS A 560 26.46 -9.08 -8.43
C LYS A 560 26.76 -8.20 -7.24
N ALA A 561 25.84 -7.33 -6.85
CA ALA A 561 26.01 -6.47 -5.68
C ALA A 561 25.75 -7.23 -4.37
N GLY A 562 25.19 -8.45 -4.42
CA GLY A 562 24.69 -9.18 -3.26
C GLY A 562 23.54 -8.43 -2.58
N ALA A 563 22.78 -7.65 -3.36
CA ALA A 563 21.74 -6.78 -2.84
C ALA A 563 20.38 -7.49 -2.91
N VAL A 564 19.57 -7.33 -1.86
CA VAL A 564 18.18 -7.76 -1.91
C VAL A 564 17.40 -6.89 -2.90
N ILE A 565 16.36 -7.45 -3.52
CA ILE A 565 15.48 -6.70 -4.41
C ILE A 565 14.21 -6.36 -3.66
N LEU A 566 13.84 -5.09 -3.68
CA LEU A 566 12.64 -4.58 -3.03
C LEU A 566 11.61 -4.18 -4.10
N PRO A 567 10.55 -4.97 -4.33
CA PRO A 567 9.52 -4.64 -5.31
C PRO A 567 8.59 -3.55 -4.77
N VAL A 568 8.39 -2.51 -5.57
CA VAL A 568 7.47 -1.41 -5.25
C VAL A 568 6.51 -1.21 -6.41
N ARG A 569 5.21 -1.26 -6.14
CA ARG A 569 4.18 -0.90 -7.13
C ARG A 569 3.58 0.46 -6.82
N LEU A 570 3.52 1.28 -7.86
CA LEU A 570 2.70 2.49 -7.91
C LEU A 570 1.40 2.20 -8.66
N ASP A 571 0.27 2.40 -8.00
CA ASP A 571 -1.07 2.28 -8.57
C ASP A 571 -1.84 3.61 -8.49
N GLY A 572 -2.70 3.86 -9.47
CA GLY A 572 -3.45 5.11 -9.65
C GLY A 572 -2.72 6.15 -10.50
N VAL A 573 -1.39 6.09 -10.57
CA VAL A 573 -0.57 7.05 -11.33
C VAL A 573 -0.79 6.95 -12.85
N GLN A 574 -1.20 5.77 -13.35
CA GLN A 574 -1.59 5.54 -14.74
C GLN A 574 -2.76 6.43 -15.20
N HIS A 575 -3.63 6.83 -14.27
CA HIS A 575 -4.78 7.70 -14.55
C HIS A 575 -4.42 9.20 -14.51
N THR A 576 -3.18 9.57 -14.24
CA THR A 576 -2.78 10.99 -14.19
C THR A 576 -2.53 11.55 -15.58
N PRO A 577 -2.65 12.88 -15.82
CA PRO A 577 -2.32 13.49 -17.11
C PRO A 577 -0.84 13.35 -17.51
N PHE A 578 0.00 12.92 -16.58
CA PHE A 578 1.44 12.70 -16.75
C PHE A 578 1.80 11.28 -17.24
N SER A 579 0.80 10.40 -17.43
CA SER A 579 0.99 9.09 -18.05
C SER A 579 0.96 9.18 -19.58
N ARG A 580 1.54 8.19 -20.26
CA ARG A 580 1.46 8.06 -21.73
C ARG A 580 0.24 7.27 -22.21
N LEU A 581 -0.72 7.02 -21.32
CA LEU A 581 -1.84 6.11 -21.55
C LEU A 581 -3.14 6.82 -21.98
N LYS A 582 -3.02 8.05 -22.49
CA LYS A 582 -4.16 8.80 -23.02
C LYS A 582 -4.87 8.00 -24.11
N GLY A 583 -6.17 7.79 -23.94
CA GLY A 583 -7.00 7.00 -24.86
C GLY A 583 -6.96 5.48 -24.64
N LYS A 584 -6.10 4.99 -23.74
CA LYS A 584 -6.03 3.57 -23.31
C LYS A 584 -6.61 3.35 -21.92
N VAL A 585 -6.38 4.33 -21.03
CA VAL A 585 -6.98 4.40 -19.70
C VAL A 585 -7.65 5.76 -19.49
N PRO A 586 -8.73 5.84 -18.70
CA PRO A 586 -9.38 7.11 -18.40
C PRO A 586 -8.47 7.98 -17.52
N LEU A 587 -8.22 9.22 -17.97
CA LEU A 587 -7.39 10.18 -17.24
C LEU A 587 -8.23 11.01 -16.26
N ARG A 588 -7.63 11.37 -15.12
CA ARG A 588 -8.20 12.15 -14.02
C ARG A 588 -7.13 13.11 -13.52
N THR A 589 -7.53 14.32 -13.10
CA THR A 589 -6.58 15.33 -12.61
C THR A 589 -5.89 14.89 -11.32
N PHE A 590 -6.66 14.32 -10.39
CA PHE A 590 -6.23 14.00 -9.03
C PHE A 590 -6.72 12.61 -8.58
N PRO A 591 -6.31 11.51 -9.25
CA PRO A 591 -6.64 10.16 -8.82
C PRO A 591 -5.96 9.86 -7.48
N LYS A 592 -6.56 8.95 -6.69
CA LYS A 592 -5.89 8.38 -5.53
C LYS A 592 -4.67 7.58 -6.00
N ILE A 593 -3.52 7.79 -5.38
CA ILE A 593 -2.29 7.04 -5.64
C ILE A 593 -1.97 6.13 -4.45
N THR A 594 -1.60 4.88 -4.72
CA THR A 594 -1.14 3.93 -3.69
C THR A 594 0.25 3.43 -4.05
N MET A 595 1.19 3.55 -3.12
CA MET A 595 2.53 2.95 -3.20
C MET A 595 2.56 1.73 -2.30
N THR A 596 2.77 0.55 -2.87
CA THR A 596 2.85 -0.71 -2.13
C THR A 596 4.25 -1.27 -2.22
N ILE A 597 4.92 -1.42 -1.07
CA ILE A 597 6.26 -1.98 -0.95
C ILE A 597 6.10 -3.44 -0.49
N LEU A 598 6.49 -4.39 -1.34
CA LEU A 598 6.41 -5.82 -1.04
C LEU A 598 7.61 -6.30 -0.23
N GLU A 599 7.56 -7.54 0.24
CA GLU A 599 8.68 -8.15 0.96
C GLU A 599 9.92 -8.24 0.07
N PRO A 600 11.13 -7.99 0.62
CA PRO A 600 12.37 -8.10 -0.13
C PRO A 600 12.62 -9.54 -0.56
N ARG A 601 13.22 -9.72 -1.75
CA ARG A 601 13.62 -11.03 -2.29
C ARG A 601 15.09 -11.08 -2.65
N GLU A 602 15.70 -12.23 -2.39
CA GLU A 602 17.02 -12.59 -2.87
C GLU A 602 16.92 -13.39 -4.17
N PHE A 603 17.83 -13.13 -5.11
CA PHE A 603 17.95 -13.92 -6.32
C PHE A 603 19.01 -14.99 -6.13
N ASN A 604 18.58 -16.25 -6.22
CA ASN A 604 19.46 -17.40 -6.19
C ASN A 604 19.65 -17.91 -7.60
N VAL A 605 20.74 -17.49 -8.25
CA VAL A 605 21.17 -18.04 -9.54
C VAL A 605 22.30 -19.04 -9.28
N PRO A 606 22.15 -20.33 -9.64
CA PRO A 606 23.17 -21.36 -9.40
C PRO A 606 24.57 -20.92 -9.87
N GLU A 607 25.60 -21.17 -9.05
CA GLU A 607 26.98 -20.73 -9.33
C GLU A 607 27.57 -21.32 -10.63
N GLU A 608 27.05 -22.47 -11.04
CA GLU A 608 27.39 -23.17 -12.27
C GLU A 608 27.05 -22.34 -13.52
N ILE A 609 26.01 -21.51 -13.45
CA ILE A 609 25.56 -20.70 -14.58
C ILE A 609 26.40 -19.42 -14.64
N LYS A 610 27.17 -19.28 -15.73
CA LYS A 610 28.10 -18.16 -15.94
C LYS A 610 27.75 -17.29 -17.16
N GLY A 611 28.35 -16.11 -17.22
CA GLY A 611 28.31 -15.22 -18.39
C GLY A 611 26.90 -14.79 -18.80
N ARG A 612 26.55 -15.00 -20.08
CA ARG A 612 25.27 -14.58 -20.67
C ARG A 612 24.08 -15.37 -20.11
N ALA A 613 24.28 -16.64 -19.79
CA ALA A 613 23.23 -17.49 -19.22
C ALA A 613 22.83 -17.00 -17.82
N ARG A 614 23.80 -16.60 -16.99
CA ARG A 614 23.53 -16.05 -15.65
C ARG A 614 22.70 -14.78 -15.71
N ARG A 615 23.05 -13.88 -16.65
CA ARG A 615 22.29 -12.65 -16.91
C ARG A 615 20.85 -12.94 -17.31
N LYS A 616 20.61 -13.91 -18.20
CA LYS A 616 19.25 -14.31 -18.60
C LYS A 616 18.46 -14.92 -17.43
N ALA A 617 19.09 -15.76 -16.61
CA ALA A 617 18.45 -16.35 -15.44
C ALA A 617 18.01 -15.28 -14.41
N ALA A 618 18.90 -14.33 -14.09
CA ALA A 618 18.56 -13.20 -13.23
C ALA A 618 17.47 -12.29 -13.84
N GLY A 619 17.51 -12.08 -15.16
CA GLY A 619 16.46 -11.35 -15.89
C GLY A 619 15.09 -12.05 -15.83
N ARG A 620 15.06 -13.39 -15.92
CA ARG A 620 13.83 -14.19 -15.78
C ARG A 620 13.26 -14.09 -14.38
N GLN A 621 14.09 -14.27 -13.33
CA GLN A 621 13.64 -14.11 -11.94
C GLN A 621 13.11 -12.68 -11.69
N LEU A 622 13.71 -11.66 -12.31
CA LEU A 622 13.20 -10.30 -12.26
C LEU A 622 11.86 -10.12 -12.97
N TYR A 623 11.67 -10.73 -14.13
CA TYR A 623 10.37 -10.72 -14.79
C TYR A 623 9.30 -11.38 -13.92
N ASP A 624 9.60 -12.57 -13.38
CA ASP A 624 8.68 -13.32 -12.52
C ASP A 624 8.31 -12.51 -11.26
N LEU A 625 9.30 -11.85 -10.64
CA LEU A 625 9.09 -10.93 -9.51
C LEU A 625 8.18 -9.76 -9.87
N MET A 626 8.38 -9.15 -11.05
CA MET A 626 7.57 -8.02 -11.50
C MET A 626 6.14 -8.45 -11.85
N GLU A 627 5.96 -9.60 -12.51
CA GLU A 627 4.65 -10.20 -12.79
C GLU A 627 3.90 -10.51 -11.49
N GLU A 628 4.58 -11.16 -10.54
CA GLU A 628 4.02 -11.49 -9.24
C GLU A 628 3.70 -10.23 -8.43
N MET A 629 4.55 -9.20 -8.49
CA MET A 629 4.25 -7.90 -7.89
C MET A 629 2.94 -7.34 -8.45
N MET A 630 2.72 -7.40 -9.77
CA MET A 630 1.45 -6.97 -10.38
C MET A 630 0.26 -7.83 -9.93
N PHE A 631 0.46 -9.13 -9.76
CA PHE A 631 -0.57 -10.05 -9.28
C PHE A 631 -0.97 -9.80 -7.81
N LEU A 632 0.01 -9.74 -6.90
CA LEU A 632 -0.21 -9.63 -5.45
C LEU A 632 -0.86 -8.32 -5.02
N THR A 633 -0.60 -7.24 -5.75
CA THR A 633 -1.04 -5.89 -5.42
C THR A 633 -2.35 -5.49 -6.10
N ASN A 634 -2.83 -6.27 -7.07
CA ASN A 634 -4.14 -6.08 -7.68
C ASN A 634 -5.25 -6.60 -6.77
N ASP A 635 -6.39 -5.91 -6.81
CA ASP A 635 -7.53 -6.21 -5.96
C ASP A 635 -8.33 -7.42 -6.47
N ARG A 636 -8.07 -8.57 -5.86
CA ARG A 636 -8.74 -9.85 -6.13
C ARG A 636 -9.79 -10.24 -5.08
N ASN A 637 -9.81 -9.54 -3.93
CA ASN A 637 -10.69 -9.84 -2.80
C ASN A 637 -11.99 -9.03 -2.89
N GLN A 638 -12.71 -9.22 -4.00
CA GLN A 638 -13.98 -8.56 -4.29
C GLN A 638 -14.90 -9.51 -5.04
N THR A 639 -16.20 -9.29 -4.94
CA THR A 639 -17.18 -10.03 -5.75
C THR A 639 -17.13 -9.59 -7.22
N LEU A 640 -17.66 -10.41 -8.13
CA LEU A 640 -17.75 -10.07 -9.56
C LEU A 640 -18.60 -8.82 -9.81
N PHE A 641 -19.65 -8.60 -9.00
CA PHE A 641 -20.52 -7.43 -9.15
C PHE A 641 -19.84 -6.16 -8.61
N GLU A 642 -19.07 -6.26 -7.53
CA GLU A 642 -18.21 -5.16 -7.06
C GLU A 642 -17.15 -4.79 -8.09
N ALA A 643 -16.50 -5.79 -8.70
CA ALA A 643 -15.55 -5.58 -9.78
C ALA A 643 -16.21 -4.88 -10.98
N LEU A 644 -17.46 -5.24 -11.33
CA LEU A 644 -18.23 -4.56 -12.38
C LEU A 644 -18.49 -3.09 -12.02
N MET A 645 -18.84 -2.80 -10.75
CA MET A 645 -19.04 -1.43 -10.28
C MET A 645 -17.74 -0.63 -10.27
N LYS A 646 -16.62 -1.25 -9.93
CA LYS A 646 -15.27 -0.66 -10.02
C LYS A 646 -14.90 -0.34 -11.45
N ALA A 647 -15.10 -1.28 -12.39
CA ALA A 647 -14.86 -1.09 -13.82
C ALA A 647 -15.71 0.06 -14.38
N ARG A 648 -17.00 0.11 -14.04
CA ARG A 648 -17.91 1.22 -14.39
C ARG A 648 -17.45 2.55 -13.80
N HIS A 649 -17.05 2.57 -12.53
CA HIS A 649 -16.58 3.80 -11.88
C HIS A 649 -15.28 4.30 -12.51
N ILE A 650 -14.38 3.41 -12.94
CA ILE A 650 -13.12 3.76 -13.61
C ILE A 650 -13.39 4.34 -15.00
N ASN A 651 -14.12 3.59 -15.84
CA ASN A 651 -14.32 3.89 -17.27
C ASN A 651 -15.44 4.89 -17.56
N GLY A 652 -16.35 5.08 -16.61
CA GLY A 652 -17.50 5.99 -16.74
C GLY A 652 -18.77 5.31 -17.24
N ASP A 653 -19.91 5.94 -16.94
CA ASP A 653 -21.26 5.41 -17.20
C ASP A 653 -21.58 5.23 -18.69
N ASP A 654 -20.98 6.07 -19.54
CA ASP A 654 -21.27 6.13 -20.97
C ASP A 654 -20.34 5.28 -21.84
N ALA A 655 -19.31 4.66 -21.26
CA ALA A 655 -18.43 3.76 -21.99
C ALA A 655 -19.20 2.51 -22.47
N ILE A 656 -19.01 2.17 -23.75
CA ILE A 656 -19.58 0.99 -24.40
C ILE A 656 -18.81 -0.24 -23.95
N ILE A 657 -19.50 -1.24 -23.42
CA ILE A 657 -18.88 -2.43 -22.84
C ILE A 657 -19.24 -3.73 -23.55
N ALA A 658 -20.44 -3.83 -24.12
CA ALA A 658 -20.87 -5.05 -24.80
C ALA A 658 -21.72 -4.72 -26.04
N GLU A 659 -21.67 -5.58 -27.04
CA GLU A 659 -22.55 -5.59 -28.20
C GLU A 659 -22.78 -7.04 -28.62
N ASP A 660 -23.89 -7.32 -29.29
CA ASP A 660 -24.17 -8.63 -29.89
C ASP A 660 -24.70 -8.46 -31.33
N ILE A 661 -25.21 -9.55 -31.90
CA ILE A 661 -25.75 -9.58 -33.27
C ILE A 661 -26.88 -8.57 -33.55
N GLU A 662 -27.53 -8.01 -32.53
CA GLU A 662 -28.54 -6.97 -32.74
C GLU A 662 -27.93 -5.61 -33.10
N ARG A 663 -26.59 -5.47 -33.04
CA ARG A 663 -25.85 -4.24 -33.36
C ARG A 663 -26.33 -3.03 -32.56
N LYS A 664 -26.67 -3.26 -31.29
CA LYS A 664 -27.07 -2.23 -30.31
C LYS A 664 -26.05 -2.16 -29.18
N PRO A 665 -25.06 -1.25 -29.26
CA PRO A 665 -24.02 -1.13 -28.24
C PRO A 665 -24.59 -0.84 -26.85
N MET A 666 -24.22 -1.66 -25.88
CA MET A 666 -24.59 -1.54 -24.47
C MET A 666 -23.52 -0.78 -23.70
N LYS A 667 -23.95 0.25 -22.98
CA LYS A 667 -23.11 1.05 -22.06
C LYS A 667 -23.04 0.42 -20.68
N PHE A 668 -22.01 0.72 -19.88
CA PHE A 668 -21.92 0.29 -18.48
C PHE A 668 -23.15 0.65 -17.65
N LYS A 669 -23.69 1.87 -17.81
CA LYS A 669 -24.91 2.31 -17.11
C LYS A 669 -26.15 1.49 -17.48
N THR A 670 -26.20 0.98 -18.70
CA THR A 670 -27.31 0.15 -19.20
C THR A 670 -27.17 -1.28 -18.68
N LEU A 671 -25.96 -1.85 -18.71
CA LEU A 671 -25.67 -3.15 -18.13
C LEU A 671 -26.02 -3.19 -16.63
N THR A 672 -25.57 -2.18 -15.87
CA THR A 672 -25.83 -2.09 -14.43
C THR A 672 -27.33 -1.96 -14.14
N ARG A 673 -28.01 -1.02 -14.82
CA ARG A 673 -29.45 -0.83 -14.66
C ARG A 673 -30.24 -2.08 -15.01
N GLY A 674 -29.92 -2.73 -16.13
CA GLY A 674 -30.53 -3.97 -16.56
C GLY A 674 -30.33 -5.08 -15.53
N SER A 675 -29.12 -5.22 -15.00
CA SER A 675 -28.77 -6.22 -13.97
C SER A 675 -29.59 -6.01 -12.69
N ILE A 676 -29.76 -4.76 -12.24
CA ILE A 676 -30.54 -4.46 -11.03
C ILE A 676 -32.03 -4.71 -11.24
N VAL A 677 -32.60 -4.30 -12.38
CA VAL A 677 -34.04 -4.47 -12.65
C VAL A 677 -34.38 -5.95 -12.87
N MET A 678 -33.61 -6.64 -13.72
CA MET A 678 -33.81 -8.06 -13.98
C MET A 678 -33.55 -8.89 -12.73
N GLY A 679 -32.46 -8.60 -12.01
CA GLY A 679 -32.08 -9.32 -10.79
C GLY A 679 -33.12 -9.20 -9.70
N ARG A 680 -33.77 -8.04 -9.54
CA ARG A 680 -34.88 -7.85 -8.61
C ARG A 680 -36.06 -8.78 -8.93
N LYS A 681 -36.45 -8.87 -10.20
CA LYS A 681 -37.56 -9.73 -10.63
C LYS A 681 -37.27 -11.21 -10.45
N VAL A 682 -36.03 -11.63 -10.70
CA VAL A 682 -35.63 -13.00 -10.39
C VAL A 682 -35.60 -13.25 -8.89
N ALA A 683 -35.18 -12.26 -8.09
CA ALA A 683 -35.16 -12.36 -6.63
C ALA A 683 -36.55 -12.46 -5.99
N GLU A 684 -37.61 -12.03 -6.67
CA GLU A 684 -39.02 -12.20 -6.24
C GLU A 684 -39.50 -13.66 -6.36
N ILE A 685 -38.83 -14.48 -7.18
CA ILE A 685 -39.23 -15.87 -7.49
C ILE A 685 -38.17 -16.91 -7.14
N THR A 686 -37.07 -16.52 -6.50
CA THR A 686 -35.95 -17.38 -6.08
C THR A 686 -35.49 -17.01 -4.67
N ASP A 687 -34.83 -17.94 -3.99
CA ASP A 687 -34.24 -17.73 -2.68
C ASP A 687 -32.85 -17.08 -2.77
N ARG A 688 -32.42 -16.44 -1.67
CA ARG A 688 -31.05 -15.91 -1.56
C ARG A 688 -30.05 -17.07 -1.56
N CYS A 689 -28.93 -16.92 -2.27
CA CYS A 689 -27.90 -17.95 -2.47
C CYS A 689 -28.38 -19.21 -3.21
N GLU A 690 -29.56 -19.19 -3.83
CA GLU A 690 -30.06 -20.27 -4.68
C GLU A 690 -29.18 -20.44 -5.93
N ASN A 691 -28.97 -21.70 -6.33
CA ASN A 691 -28.36 -22.04 -7.62
C ASN A 691 -29.43 -21.95 -8.71
N VAL A 692 -29.35 -20.91 -9.55
CA VAL A 692 -30.33 -20.61 -10.60
C VAL A 692 -29.77 -21.03 -11.95
N GLY A 693 -30.47 -21.92 -12.65
CA GLY A 693 -30.07 -22.39 -13.98
C GLY A 693 -30.15 -21.27 -15.00
N VAL A 694 -29.11 -21.12 -15.84
CA VAL A 694 -29.09 -20.16 -16.94
C VAL A 694 -28.83 -20.92 -18.24
N MET A 695 -29.84 -20.93 -19.11
CA MET A 695 -29.81 -21.60 -20.41
C MET A 695 -30.06 -20.56 -21.52
N LEU A 696 -29.01 -19.81 -21.85
CA LEU A 696 -29.03 -18.70 -22.80
C LEU A 696 -27.80 -18.75 -23.72
N PRO A 697 -27.90 -18.27 -24.97
CA PRO A 697 -26.77 -18.15 -25.87
C PRO A 697 -25.93 -16.91 -25.53
N ASN A 698 -24.71 -16.82 -26.06
CA ASN A 698 -23.91 -15.60 -25.96
C ASN A 698 -24.69 -14.41 -26.53
N SER A 699 -25.05 -13.49 -25.64
CA SER A 699 -25.89 -12.33 -25.96
C SER A 699 -25.78 -11.31 -24.83
N CYS A 700 -26.13 -10.06 -25.13
CA CYS A 700 -26.21 -9.03 -24.09
C CYS A 700 -27.25 -9.38 -23.01
N ALA A 701 -28.31 -10.12 -23.37
CA ALA A 701 -29.30 -10.63 -22.43
C ALA A 701 -28.71 -11.66 -21.44
N ALA A 702 -27.85 -12.57 -21.91
CA ALA A 702 -27.14 -13.51 -21.04
C ALA A 702 -26.20 -12.78 -20.06
N LEU A 703 -25.49 -11.75 -20.54
CA LEU A 703 -24.62 -10.93 -19.70
C LEU A 703 -25.39 -10.19 -18.60
N VAL A 704 -26.52 -9.56 -18.95
CA VAL A 704 -27.42 -8.90 -17.98
C VAL A 704 -28.00 -9.91 -16.99
N THR A 705 -28.38 -11.10 -17.47
CA THR A 705 -28.91 -12.19 -16.64
C THR A 705 -27.88 -12.64 -15.62
N PHE A 706 -26.65 -12.92 -16.07
CA PHE A 706 -25.54 -13.31 -15.20
C PHE A 706 -25.30 -12.28 -14.10
N PHE A 707 -25.06 -11.01 -14.43
CA PHE A 707 -24.77 -9.98 -13.43
C PHE A 707 -25.98 -9.60 -12.57
N GLY A 708 -27.20 -9.76 -13.06
CA GLY A 708 -28.39 -9.52 -12.25
C GLY A 708 -28.61 -10.58 -11.18
N LEU A 709 -28.27 -11.84 -11.45
CA LEU A 709 -28.20 -12.87 -10.41
C LEU A 709 -27.14 -12.52 -9.35
N GLN A 710 -25.94 -12.11 -9.79
CA GLN A 710 -24.84 -11.69 -8.89
C GLN A 710 -25.24 -10.50 -8.01
N ALA A 711 -25.93 -9.50 -8.57
CA ALA A 711 -26.34 -8.29 -7.86
C ALA A 711 -27.22 -8.60 -6.63
N PHE A 712 -28.01 -9.66 -6.70
CA PHE A 712 -28.92 -10.11 -5.64
C PHE A 712 -28.46 -11.40 -4.93
N GLY A 713 -27.20 -11.80 -5.11
CA GLY A 713 -26.61 -12.94 -4.40
C GLY A 713 -27.20 -14.31 -4.78
N ARG A 714 -27.64 -14.49 -6.03
CA ARG A 714 -27.97 -15.80 -6.61
C ARG A 714 -26.77 -16.33 -7.38
N VAL A 715 -26.62 -17.65 -7.42
CA VAL A 715 -25.49 -18.32 -8.08
C VAL A 715 -25.94 -18.82 -9.45
N PRO A 716 -25.43 -18.27 -10.57
CA PRO A 716 -25.73 -18.79 -11.90
C PRO A 716 -25.15 -20.21 -12.07
N ALA A 717 -26.00 -21.17 -12.40
CA ALA A 717 -25.62 -22.49 -12.86
C ALA A 717 -25.75 -22.53 -14.40
N MET A 718 -24.63 -22.39 -15.10
CA MET A 718 -24.63 -22.21 -16.56
C MET A 718 -24.84 -23.55 -17.26
N LEU A 719 -26.01 -23.76 -17.86
CA LEU A 719 -26.39 -25.05 -18.44
C LEU A 719 -25.86 -25.19 -19.87
N ASN A 720 -25.14 -26.29 -20.13
CA ASN A 720 -24.69 -26.64 -21.47
C ASN A 720 -25.84 -27.25 -22.28
N PHE A 721 -26.54 -26.39 -23.04
CA PHE A 721 -27.66 -26.80 -23.90
C PHE A 721 -27.27 -27.73 -25.07
N SER A 722 -25.98 -28.00 -25.29
CA SER A 722 -25.50 -28.94 -26.30
C SER A 722 -25.18 -30.35 -25.75
N ALA A 723 -25.26 -30.56 -24.43
CA ALA A 723 -24.88 -31.82 -23.79
C ALA A 723 -25.95 -32.94 -23.87
N GLY A 724 -27.12 -32.64 -24.46
CA GLY A 724 -28.26 -33.56 -24.52
C GLY A 724 -29.14 -33.53 -23.27
N GLU A 725 -30.37 -34.02 -23.39
CA GLU A 725 -31.43 -33.92 -22.37
C GLU A 725 -31.04 -34.52 -21.02
N LYS A 726 -30.62 -35.79 -21.01
CA LYS A 726 -30.26 -36.52 -19.78
C LYS A 726 -29.14 -35.82 -18.99
N ALA A 727 -28.14 -35.30 -19.70
CA ALA A 727 -27.01 -34.62 -19.10
C ALA A 727 -27.45 -33.32 -18.40
N ILE A 728 -28.36 -32.56 -19.01
CA ILE A 728 -28.84 -31.29 -18.45
C ILE A 728 -29.77 -31.53 -17.25
N VAL A 729 -30.62 -32.56 -17.30
CA VAL A 729 -31.42 -32.98 -16.14
C VAL A 729 -30.53 -33.43 -14.98
N SER A 730 -29.49 -34.22 -15.25
CA SER A 730 -28.49 -34.63 -14.26
C SER A 730 -27.75 -33.43 -13.66
N ALA A 731 -27.39 -32.45 -14.49
CA ALA A 731 -26.76 -31.20 -14.04
C ALA A 731 -27.67 -30.40 -13.10
N CYS A 732 -28.95 -30.25 -13.46
CA CYS A 732 -29.95 -29.60 -12.61
C CYS A 732 -30.11 -30.31 -11.27
N THR A 733 -30.16 -31.65 -11.29
CA THR A 733 -30.25 -32.48 -10.08
C THR A 733 -29.03 -32.29 -9.19
N SER A 734 -27.83 -32.47 -9.73
CA SER A 734 -26.56 -32.39 -9.00
C SER A 734 -26.37 -31.03 -8.31
N ALA A 735 -26.73 -29.95 -9.00
CA ALA A 735 -26.64 -28.58 -8.48
C ALA A 735 -27.92 -28.10 -7.77
N GLN A 736 -28.92 -28.95 -7.56
CA GLN A 736 -30.21 -28.61 -6.95
C GLN A 736 -30.87 -27.36 -7.56
N VAL A 737 -30.83 -27.26 -8.89
CA VAL A 737 -31.45 -26.16 -9.64
C VAL A 737 -32.98 -26.33 -9.60
N LYS A 738 -33.69 -25.35 -9.05
CA LYS A 738 -35.17 -25.33 -9.02
C LYS A 738 -35.76 -24.50 -10.15
N THR A 739 -35.05 -23.45 -10.56
CA THR A 739 -35.50 -22.48 -11.56
C THR A 739 -34.47 -22.36 -12.68
N VAL A 740 -34.93 -22.42 -13.94
CA VAL A 740 -34.10 -22.20 -15.13
C VAL A 740 -34.58 -20.99 -15.91
N LEU A 741 -33.67 -20.05 -16.14
CA LEU A 741 -33.89 -18.85 -16.95
C LEU A 741 -33.50 -19.13 -18.41
N THR A 742 -34.42 -18.86 -19.35
CA THR A 742 -34.19 -19.01 -20.80
C THR A 742 -34.95 -17.95 -21.62
N SER A 743 -34.90 -18.00 -22.95
CA SER A 743 -35.60 -17.09 -23.85
C SER A 743 -36.39 -17.86 -24.89
N ARG A 744 -37.65 -17.47 -25.14
CA ARG A 744 -38.50 -18.11 -26.16
C ARG A 744 -37.87 -18.02 -27.55
N ARG A 745 -37.27 -16.88 -27.86
CA ARG A 745 -36.54 -16.68 -29.13
C ARG A 745 -35.38 -17.66 -29.26
N PHE A 746 -34.61 -17.86 -28.19
CA PHE A 746 -33.50 -18.81 -28.19
C PHE A 746 -33.97 -20.25 -28.38
N ILE A 747 -34.98 -20.69 -27.61
CA ILE A 747 -35.53 -22.05 -27.70
C ILE A 747 -35.97 -22.35 -29.13
N LYS A 748 -36.73 -21.43 -29.75
CA LYS A 748 -37.21 -21.59 -31.13
C LYS A 748 -36.09 -21.62 -32.17
N MET A 749 -35.09 -20.74 -32.03
CA MET A 749 -33.95 -20.71 -32.96
C MET A 749 -33.04 -21.92 -32.81
N GLY A 750 -32.88 -22.44 -31.60
CA GLY A 750 -32.07 -23.61 -31.28
C GLY A 750 -32.79 -24.95 -31.45
N ARG A 751 -34.11 -24.95 -31.73
CA ARG A 751 -34.97 -26.15 -31.78
C ARG A 751 -34.89 -26.97 -30.47
N LEU A 752 -34.96 -26.26 -29.34
CA LEU A 752 -34.78 -26.83 -28.00
C LEU A 752 -36.11 -27.11 -27.28
N GLU A 753 -37.25 -27.08 -27.98
CA GLU A 753 -38.58 -27.34 -27.40
C GLU A 753 -38.65 -28.70 -26.67
N PRO A 754 -38.16 -29.83 -27.24
CA PRO A 754 -38.20 -31.12 -26.55
C PRO A 754 -37.38 -31.12 -25.26
N LEU A 755 -36.24 -30.42 -25.26
CA LEU A 755 -35.39 -30.27 -24.09
C LEU A 755 -36.10 -29.48 -22.97
N VAL A 756 -36.84 -28.43 -23.33
CA VAL A 756 -37.60 -27.64 -22.36
C VAL A 756 -38.72 -28.46 -21.74
N GLU A 757 -39.49 -29.19 -22.56
CA GLU A 757 -40.56 -30.08 -22.08
C GLU A 757 -40.03 -31.15 -21.11
N ALA A 758 -38.83 -31.67 -21.36
CA ALA A 758 -38.18 -32.61 -20.45
C ALA A 758 -37.76 -31.96 -19.11
N LEU A 759 -37.25 -30.73 -19.17
CA LEU A 759 -36.84 -29.99 -17.98
C LEU A 759 -38.02 -29.55 -17.13
N GLU A 760 -39.13 -29.14 -17.73
CA GLU A 760 -40.35 -28.70 -17.03
C GLU A 760 -40.92 -29.74 -16.06
N LYS A 761 -40.60 -31.02 -16.24
CA LYS A 761 -40.97 -32.11 -15.32
C LYS A 761 -40.33 -31.98 -13.93
N ASN A 762 -39.16 -31.35 -13.85
CA ASN A 762 -38.34 -31.31 -12.63
C ASN A 762 -37.99 -29.88 -12.17
N VAL A 763 -37.98 -28.91 -13.09
CA VAL A 763 -37.57 -27.52 -12.80
C VAL A 763 -38.56 -26.52 -13.37
N LYS A 764 -38.68 -25.36 -12.71
CA LYS A 764 -39.50 -24.25 -13.18
C LYS A 764 -38.78 -23.49 -14.29
N ILE A 765 -39.33 -23.50 -15.50
CA ILE A 765 -38.83 -22.70 -16.62
C ILE A 765 -39.40 -21.28 -16.54
N VAL A 766 -38.52 -20.29 -16.63
CA VAL A 766 -38.89 -18.87 -16.63
C VAL A 766 -38.27 -18.19 -17.84
N TYR A 767 -39.12 -17.57 -18.65
CA TYR A 767 -38.67 -16.86 -19.85
C TYR A 767 -38.35 -15.39 -19.55
N LEU A 768 -37.22 -14.90 -20.08
CA LEU A 768 -36.82 -13.51 -19.94
C LEU A 768 -37.85 -12.53 -20.51
N GLU A 769 -38.58 -12.93 -21.55
CA GLU A 769 -39.67 -12.15 -22.12
C GLU A 769 -40.81 -11.93 -21.11
N ASP A 770 -41.15 -12.93 -20.31
CA ASP A 770 -42.22 -12.87 -19.30
C ASP A 770 -41.79 -11.98 -18.13
N LEU A 771 -40.53 -12.11 -17.68
CA LEU A 771 -39.93 -11.21 -16.69
C LEU A 771 -39.93 -9.76 -17.17
N LYS A 772 -39.62 -9.51 -18.44
CA LYS A 772 -39.64 -8.17 -19.03
C LYS A 772 -41.05 -7.57 -19.04
N GLN A 773 -42.08 -8.37 -19.28
CA GLN A 773 -43.48 -7.91 -19.23
C GLN A 773 -43.95 -7.62 -17.81
N SER A 774 -43.41 -8.31 -16.80
CA SER A 774 -43.72 -8.08 -15.38
C SER A 774 -43.16 -6.77 -14.78
N ILE A 775 -42.39 -6.00 -15.55
CA ILE A 775 -41.76 -4.75 -15.09
C ILE A 775 -42.82 -3.66 -14.91
N THR A 776 -43.02 -3.24 -13.66
CA THR A 776 -44.01 -2.21 -13.29
C THR A 776 -43.50 -0.78 -13.52
N PRO A 777 -44.37 0.24 -13.56
CA PRO A 777 -43.95 1.64 -13.55
C PRO A 777 -43.06 2.00 -12.34
N MET A 778 -43.31 1.39 -11.18
CA MET A 778 -42.46 1.57 -9.99
C MET A 778 -41.04 1.02 -10.21
N ASP A 779 -40.91 -0.12 -10.88
CA ASP A 779 -39.60 -0.68 -11.24
C ASP A 779 -38.84 0.24 -12.20
N LYS A 780 -39.54 0.87 -13.15
CA LYS A 780 -38.95 1.87 -14.06
C LYS A 780 -38.48 3.12 -13.30
N PHE A 781 -39.22 3.57 -12.28
CA PHE A 781 -38.81 4.66 -11.41
C PHE A 781 -37.58 4.28 -10.57
N CYS A 782 -37.58 3.10 -9.92
CA CYS A 782 -36.40 2.58 -9.22
C CYS A 782 -35.18 2.44 -10.15
N ALA A 783 -35.39 2.09 -11.43
CA ALA A 783 -34.32 1.97 -12.42
C ALA A 783 -33.57 3.29 -12.69
N LEU A 784 -34.19 4.46 -12.43
CA LEU A 784 -33.51 5.76 -12.52
C LEU A 784 -32.39 5.88 -11.46
N TYR A 785 -32.63 5.34 -10.26
CA TYR A 785 -31.69 5.35 -9.15
C TYR A 785 -30.82 4.08 -9.05
N ALA A 786 -31.14 3.03 -9.80
CA ALA A 786 -30.45 1.74 -9.77
C ALA A 786 -28.93 1.88 -9.88
N ASN A 787 -28.44 2.76 -10.75
CA ASN A 787 -27.02 2.99 -10.95
C ASN A 787 -26.30 3.58 -9.73
N ARG A 788 -26.96 4.45 -8.97
CA ARG A 788 -26.40 5.03 -7.73
C ARG A 788 -26.52 4.07 -6.56
N MET A 789 -27.57 3.25 -6.55
CA MET A 789 -27.88 2.31 -5.47
C MET A 789 -27.27 0.91 -5.68
N ALA A 790 -26.76 0.57 -6.85
CA ALA A 790 -26.29 -0.78 -7.19
C ALA A 790 -25.30 -1.35 -6.17
N GLY A 791 -24.27 -0.57 -5.80
CA GLY A 791 -23.31 -0.99 -4.78
C GLY A 791 -23.91 -1.13 -3.38
N TYR A 792 -24.95 -0.36 -3.04
CA TYR A 792 -25.69 -0.54 -1.78
C TYR A 792 -26.57 -1.79 -1.79
N ILE A 793 -27.32 -2.01 -2.88
CA ILE A 793 -28.18 -3.20 -3.05
C ILE A 793 -27.36 -4.49 -2.93
N HIS A 794 -26.21 -4.54 -3.60
CA HIS A 794 -25.33 -5.70 -3.54
C HIS A 794 -24.70 -5.89 -2.16
N ARG A 795 -24.19 -4.82 -1.51
CA ARG A 795 -23.62 -4.92 -0.16
C ARG A 795 -24.62 -5.44 0.88
N ARG A 796 -25.91 -5.13 0.75
CA ARG A 796 -26.95 -5.69 1.63
C ARG A 796 -27.12 -7.21 1.49
N GLN A 797 -26.67 -7.80 0.38
CA GLN A 797 -26.68 -9.24 0.20
C GLN A 797 -25.59 -9.95 0.99
N ASN A 798 -24.63 -9.21 1.58
CA ASN A 798 -23.54 -9.74 2.42
C ASN A 798 -22.84 -10.96 1.80
N ILE A 799 -22.57 -10.90 0.49
CA ILE A 799 -21.83 -11.92 -0.27
C ILE A 799 -20.34 -11.62 -0.11
N LYS A 800 -19.56 -12.64 0.21
CA LYS A 800 -18.10 -12.57 0.38
C LYS A 800 -17.39 -13.04 -0.89
N PRO A 801 -16.13 -12.62 -1.12
CA PRO A 801 -15.34 -13.09 -2.26
C PRO A 801 -15.18 -14.62 -2.34
N ASP A 802 -15.13 -15.30 -1.20
CA ASP A 802 -14.97 -16.77 -1.14
C ASP A 802 -16.28 -17.54 -1.34
N ASP A 803 -17.42 -16.85 -1.40
CA ASP A 803 -18.71 -17.48 -1.68
C ASP A 803 -18.82 -17.93 -3.15
N LYS A 804 -19.71 -18.89 -3.41
CA LYS A 804 -20.01 -19.43 -4.75
C LYS A 804 -20.41 -18.30 -5.70
N ALA A 805 -19.67 -18.16 -6.80
CA ALA A 805 -19.98 -17.20 -7.86
C ALA A 805 -20.67 -17.84 -9.05
N VAL A 806 -20.26 -19.04 -9.48
CA VAL A 806 -20.83 -19.70 -10.66
C VAL A 806 -20.66 -21.21 -10.55
N ILE A 807 -21.58 -21.96 -11.16
CA ILE A 807 -21.47 -23.40 -11.36
C ILE A 807 -21.40 -23.66 -12.86
N LEU A 808 -20.36 -24.38 -13.28
CA LEU A 808 -20.14 -24.80 -14.67
C LEU A 808 -20.14 -26.32 -14.74
N PHE A 809 -20.67 -26.92 -15.80
CA PHE A 809 -20.78 -28.38 -15.89
C PHE A 809 -19.76 -28.96 -16.87
N THR A 810 -19.02 -29.97 -16.41
CA THR A 810 -18.04 -30.71 -17.21
C THR A 810 -18.52 -32.14 -17.44
N SER A 811 -18.35 -32.66 -18.66
CA SER A 811 -18.76 -34.01 -19.08
C SER A 811 -17.78 -35.08 -18.59
N GLY A 812 -17.48 -35.11 -17.29
CA GLY A 812 -16.45 -35.96 -16.69
C GLY A 812 -16.45 -37.42 -17.17
N SER A 813 -15.31 -38.11 -17.03
CA SER A 813 -15.05 -39.48 -17.51
C SER A 813 -16.04 -40.58 -17.06
N GLU A 814 -16.98 -40.24 -16.17
CA GLU A 814 -17.99 -41.13 -15.58
C GLU A 814 -19.35 -41.05 -16.33
N GLY A 815 -19.44 -40.28 -17.42
CA GLY A 815 -20.65 -40.16 -18.25
C GLY A 815 -21.71 -39.19 -17.72
N THR A 816 -21.80 -38.98 -16.40
CA THR A 816 -22.66 -37.95 -15.79
C THR A 816 -21.93 -36.61 -15.58
N PRO A 817 -22.49 -35.45 -15.99
CA PRO A 817 -21.83 -34.17 -15.79
C PRO A 817 -21.59 -33.82 -14.32
N LYS A 818 -20.40 -33.29 -14.01
CA LYS A 818 -20.02 -32.79 -12.69
C LYS A 818 -20.15 -31.26 -12.67
N GLY A 819 -20.75 -30.71 -11.61
CA GLY A 819 -20.86 -29.27 -11.42
C GLY A 819 -19.61 -28.72 -10.74
N VAL A 820 -18.75 -28.02 -11.48
CA VAL A 820 -17.60 -27.29 -10.96
C VAL A 820 -18.07 -26.00 -10.32
N VAL A 821 -17.83 -25.84 -9.02
CA VAL A 821 -18.25 -24.67 -8.25
C VAL A 821 -17.07 -23.72 -8.07
N LEU A 822 -17.18 -22.51 -8.62
CA LEU A 822 -16.14 -21.47 -8.54
C LEU A 822 -16.59 -20.33 -7.65
N SER A 823 -15.69 -19.85 -6.79
CA SER A 823 -15.93 -18.64 -5.99
C SER A 823 -15.68 -17.36 -6.79
N HIS A 824 -16.07 -16.21 -6.24
CA HIS A 824 -15.72 -14.93 -6.85
C HIS A 824 -14.21 -14.70 -6.83
N ALA A 825 -13.55 -15.06 -5.73
CA ALA A 825 -12.11 -14.97 -5.56
C ALA A 825 -11.35 -15.86 -6.56
N ASN A 826 -11.88 -17.05 -6.91
CA ASN A 826 -11.27 -17.92 -7.92
C ASN A 826 -11.21 -17.24 -9.29
N LEU A 827 -12.36 -16.72 -9.73
CA LEU A 827 -12.49 -16.03 -11.02
C LEU A 827 -11.69 -14.73 -11.06
N MET A 828 -11.77 -13.91 -10.02
CA MET A 828 -11.00 -12.67 -9.91
C MET A 828 -9.50 -12.93 -9.90
N SER A 829 -9.04 -13.97 -9.21
CA SER A 829 -7.63 -14.36 -9.20
C SER A 829 -7.15 -14.74 -10.60
N ASN A 830 -7.92 -15.51 -11.37
CA ASN A 830 -7.52 -15.87 -12.73
C ASN A 830 -7.55 -14.69 -13.71
N ILE A 831 -8.52 -13.79 -13.58
CA ILE A 831 -8.56 -12.54 -14.36
C ILE A 831 -7.33 -11.69 -14.07
N VAL A 832 -6.96 -11.52 -12.79
CA VAL A 832 -5.78 -10.74 -12.39
C VAL A 832 -4.48 -11.41 -12.86
N GLN A 833 -4.36 -12.74 -12.74
CA GLN A 833 -3.24 -13.52 -13.28
C GLN A 833 -3.01 -13.24 -14.78
N LEU A 834 -4.08 -13.32 -15.58
CA LEU A 834 -4.00 -13.09 -17.03
C LEU A 834 -3.67 -11.63 -17.36
N SER A 835 -4.31 -10.67 -16.68
CA SER A 835 -4.06 -9.23 -16.87
C SER A 835 -2.66 -8.76 -16.42
N SER A 836 -1.98 -9.55 -15.59
CA SER A 836 -0.61 -9.26 -15.16
C SER A 836 0.43 -9.66 -16.23
N ARG A 837 0.05 -10.52 -17.19
CA ARG A 837 0.89 -10.99 -18.30
C ARG A 837 0.60 -10.39 -19.65
N VAL A 838 -0.66 -10.04 -19.90
CA VAL A 838 -1.15 -9.57 -21.20
C VAL A 838 -1.81 -8.22 -21.00
N ASP A 839 -1.53 -7.30 -21.93
CA ASP A 839 -2.09 -5.96 -21.91
C ASP A 839 -3.48 -5.89 -22.55
N PHE A 840 -4.49 -5.82 -21.69
CA PHE A 840 -5.88 -5.54 -22.06
C PHE A 840 -6.19 -4.06 -21.79
N ASN A 841 -6.67 -3.32 -22.79
CA ASN A 841 -6.99 -1.89 -22.60
C ASN A 841 -8.24 -1.45 -23.38
N ALA A 842 -8.69 -0.21 -23.16
CA ALA A 842 -9.94 0.30 -23.72
C ALA A 842 -9.96 0.44 -25.26
N GLN A 843 -8.82 0.29 -25.94
CA GLN A 843 -8.75 0.25 -27.41
C GLN A 843 -9.04 -1.14 -27.97
N ASP A 844 -9.08 -2.16 -27.12
CA ASP A 844 -9.35 -3.53 -27.52
C ASP A 844 -10.84 -3.82 -27.66
N ILE A 845 -11.14 -4.74 -28.56
CA ILE A 845 -12.47 -5.34 -28.74
C ILE A 845 -12.29 -6.85 -28.75
N VAL A 846 -12.84 -7.53 -27.74
CA VAL A 846 -12.84 -8.99 -27.67
C VAL A 846 -14.01 -9.53 -28.47
N PHE A 847 -13.73 -10.37 -29.47
CA PHE A 847 -14.75 -11.15 -30.15
C PHE A 847 -14.94 -12.49 -29.44
N ASN A 848 -16.09 -12.67 -28.80
CA ASN A 848 -16.41 -13.88 -28.06
C ASN A 848 -17.53 -14.69 -28.73
N CYS A 849 -17.12 -15.68 -29.52
CA CYS A 849 -17.99 -16.72 -30.05
C CYS A 849 -17.97 -18.01 -29.21
N LEU A 850 -17.13 -18.09 -28.17
CA LEU A 850 -17.05 -19.26 -27.30
C LEU A 850 -18.17 -19.24 -26.26
N PRO A 851 -18.88 -20.36 -26.01
CA PRO A 851 -20.06 -20.35 -25.15
C PRO A 851 -19.79 -19.89 -23.71
N MET A 852 -20.64 -19.01 -23.19
CA MET A 852 -20.61 -18.53 -21.80
C MET A 852 -20.94 -19.61 -20.75
N PHE A 853 -21.46 -20.78 -21.16
CA PHE A 853 -21.60 -21.93 -20.25
C PHE A 853 -20.31 -22.74 -20.08
N HIS A 854 -19.26 -22.40 -20.83
CA HIS A 854 -17.93 -22.98 -20.70
C HIS A 854 -16.97 -21.96 -20.08
N SER A 855 -16.08 -22.39 -19.19
CA SER A 855 -15.18 -21.49 -18.44
C SER A 855 -14.32 -20.61 -19.35
N PHE A 856 -13.90 -21.12 -20.50
CA PHE A 856 -13.10 -20.34 -21.46
C PHE A 856 -13.89 -19.18 -22.08
N GLY A 857 -15.14 -19.40 -22.48
CA GLY A 857 -16.02 -18.35 -23.02
C GLY A 857 -16.60 -17.43 -21.95
N LEU A 858 -16.79 -17.94 -20.72
CA LEU A 858 -17.23 -17.15 -19.59
C LEU A 858 -16.11 -16.27 -19.05
N THR A 859 -15.06 -16.86 -18.48
CA THR A 859 -14.05 -16.10 -17.75
C THR A 859 -13.12 -15.36 -18.69
N GLY A 860 -12.54 -16.04 -19.69
CA GLY A 860 -11.64 -15.43 -20.66
C GLY A 860 -12.37 -14.52 -21.64
N GLY A 861 -13.41 -15.05 -22.30
CA GLY A 861 -14.15 -14.33 -23.34
C GLY A 861 -15.12 -13.25 -22.86
N THR A 862 -15.57 -13.29 -21.60
CA THR A 862 -16.61 -12.37 -21.09
C THR A 862 -16.21 -11.61 -19.83
N LEU A 863 -15.87 -12.30 -18.74
CA LEU A 863 -15.63 -11.65 -17.44
C LEU A 863 -14.35 -10.82 -17.44
N LEU A 864 -13.24 -11.38 -17.94
CA LEU A 864 -11.96 -10.67 -18.05
C LEU A 864 -12.12 -9.33 -18.77
N PRO A 865 -12.66 -9.27 -20.01
CA PRO A 865 -12.78 -7.99 -20.69
C PRO A 865 -13.78 -7.04 -20.02
N VAL A 866 -14.97 -7.50 -19.62
CA VAL A 866 -15.98 -6.63 -19.00
C VAL A 866 -15.48 -6.01 -17.70
N LEU A 867 -14.83 -6.80 -16.85
CA LEU A 867 -14.30 -6.35 -15.56
C LEU A 867 -13.00 -5.52 -15.70
N SER A 868 -12.29 -5.65 -16.82
CA SER A 868 -11.13 -4.82 -17.17
C SER A 868 -11.52 -3.54 -17.94
N GLY A 869 -12.80 -3.36 -18.30
CA GLY A 869 -13.25 -2.21 -19.08
C GLY A 869 -13.02 -2.31 -20.59
N VAL A 870 -12.79 -3.52 -21.10
CA VAL A 870 -12.59 -3.81 -22.52
C VAL A 870 -13.91 -4.19 -23.17
N ARG A 871 -14.18 -3.64 -24.35
CA ARG A 871 -15.42 -3.91 -25.09
C ARG A 871 -15.47 -5.36 -25.55
N ILE A 872 -16.65 -5.98 -25.46
CA ILE A 872 -16.90 -7.32 -25.98
C ILE A 872 -17.93 -7.29 -27.12
N PHE A 873 -17.75 -8.18 -28.09
CA PHE A 873 -18.77 -8.54 -29.07
C PHE A 873 -19.16 -10.01 -28.84
N LEU A 874 -20.42 -10.25 -28.52
CA LEU A 874 -20.96 -11.57 -28.20
C LEU A 874 -21.63 -12.19 -29.43
N TYR A 875 -21.14 -13.38 -29.83
CA TYR A 875 -21.71 -14.14 -30.94
C TYR A 875 -22.17 -15.53 -30.47
N PRO A 876 -23.38 -15.99 -30.83
CA PRO A 876 -24.03 -17.13 -30.19
C PRO A 876 -23.44 -18.51 -30.51
N SER A 877 -22.66 -18.65 -31.58
CA SER A 877 -22.15 -19.96 -32.00
C SER A 877 -20.75 -19.88 -32.62
N PRO A 878 -19.78 -20.68 -32.16
CA PRO A 878 -18.48 -20.77 -32.81
C PRO A 878 -18.51 -21.58 -34.11
N LEU A 879 -19.58 -22.35 -34.36
CA LEU A 879 -19.67 -23.28 -35.50
C LEU A 879 -19.91 -22.58 -36.85
N HIS A 880 -20.19 -21.28 -36.85
CA HIS A 880 -20.48 -20.54 -38.07
C HIS A 880 -19.19 -20.07 -38.76
N TYR A 881 -18.43 -21.02 -39.32
CA TYR A 881 -17.07 -20.81 -39.85
C TYR A 881 -16.93 -19.71 -40.91
N ARG A 882 -17.98 -19.45 -41.70
CA ARG A 882 -18.00 -18.35 -42.70
C ARG A 882 -18.34 -16.99 -42.10
N ILE A 883 -19.15 -16.96 -41.05
CA ILE A 883 -19.71 -15.70 -40.51
C ILE A 883 -18.74 -15.09 -39.48
N VAL A 884 -18.05 -15.92 -38.71
CA VAL A 884 -17.14 -15.44 -37.66
C VAL A 884 -16.00 -14.57 -38.20
N PRO A 885 -15.25 -14.95 -39.26
CA PRO A 885 -14.20 -14.10 -39.82
C PRO A 885 -14.71 -12.73 -40.29
N GLU A 886 -15.82 -12.70 -41.05
CA GLU A 886 -16.47 -11.47 -41.53
C GLU A 886 -16.93 -10.58 -40.36
N LEU A 887 -17.41 -11.18 -39.27
CA LEU A 887 -17.79 -10.42 -38.08
C LEU A 887 -16.57 -9.90 -37.31
N VAL A 888 -15.48 -10.65 -37.24
CA VAL A 888 -14.21 -10.19 -36.68
C VAL A 888 -13.72 -8.95 -37.44
N TYR A 889 -13.77 -9.00 -38.77
CA TYR A 889 -13.46 -7.87 -39.65
C TYR A 889 -14.37 -6.66 -39.38
N SER A 890 -15.69 -6.83 -39.53
CA SER A 890 -16.66 -5.74 -39.43
C SER A 890 -16.77 -5.14 -38.01
N THR A 891 -16.38 -5.87 -36.97
CA THR A 891 -16.35 -5.37 -35.58
C THR A 891 -15.03 -4.72 -35.20
N ASN A 892 -14.00 -4.81 -36.06
CA ASN A 892 -12.63 -4.40 -35.74
C ASN A 892 -12.08 -5.08 -34.48
N ALA A 893 -12.40 -6.37 -34.30
CA ALA A 893 -11.95 -7.11 -33.15
C ALA A 893 -10.42 -7.22 -33.10
N THR A 894 -9.86 -7.04 -31.91
CA THR A 894 -8.40 -7.09 -31.68
C THR A 894 -7.99 -8.33 -30.89
N ILE A 895 -8.93 -9.00 -30.22
CA ILE A 895 -8.67 -10.19 -29.42
C ILE A 895 -9.76 -11.23 -29.70
N MET A 896 -9.34 -12.48 -29.87
CA MET A 896 -10.25 -13.62 -30.01
C MET A 896 -9.75 -14.81 -29.19
N PHE A 897 -10.69 -15.64 -28.73
CA PHE A 897 -10.42 -16.92 -28.08
C PHE A 897 -10.92 -18.05 -28.96
N GLY A 898 -10.19 -19.17 -29.03
CA GLY A 898 -10.58 -20.30 -29.89
C GLY A 898 -9.96 -21.63 -29.47
N THR A 899 -10.44 -22.71 -30.07
CA THR A 899 -9.76 -24.02 -30.05
C THR A 899 -9.07 -24.25 -31.39
N ASP A 900 -8.16 -25.22 -31.48
CA ASP A 900 -7.51 -25.58 -32.75
C ASP A 900 -8.55 -25.84 -33.86
N THR A 901 -9.55 -26.66 -33.53
CA THR A 901 -10.66 -27.02 -34.42
C THR A 901 -11.37 -25.78 -34.98
N PHE A 902 -11.74 -24.83 -34.12
CA PHE A 902 -12.46 -23.63 -34.57
C PHE A 902 -11.57 -22.68 -35.35
N LEU A 903 -10.34 -22.46 -34.89
CA LEU A 903 -9.38 -21.60 -35.56
C LEU A 903 -9.07 -22.14 -36.96
N ASN A 904 -8.83 -23.44 -37.10
CA ASN A 904 -8.62 -24.06 -38.41
C ASN A 904 -9.84 -23.89 -39.33
N GLY A 905 -11.05 -24.13 -38.79
CA GLY A 905 -12.31 -23.91 -39.52
C GLY A 905 -12.48 -22.47 -40.01
N TYR A 906 -12.19 -21.48 -39.17
CA TYR A 906 -12.22 -20.06 -39.56
C TYR A 906 -11.17 -19.75 -40.61
N ALA A 907 -9.93 -20.19 -40.40
CA ALA A 907 -8.82 -19.91 -41.29
C ALA A 907 -9.02 -20.45 -42.71
N ARG A 908 -9.73 -21.58 -42.88
CA ARG A 908 -10.07 -22.12 -44.20
C ARG A 908 -11.07 -21.23 -44.97
N MET A 909 -12.02 -20.62 -44.25
CA MET A 909 -13.13 -19.88 -44.86
C MET A 909 -12.89 -18.37 -44.95
N ALA A 910 -11.97 -17.84 -44.15
CA ALA A 910 -11.66 -16.42 -44.06
C ALA A 910 -10.98 -15.88 -45.31
N ASP A 911 -11.19 -14.60 -45.60
CA ASP A 911 -10.34 -13.81 -46.48
C ASP A 911 -9.02 -13.47 -45.75
N PRO A 912 -7.85 -13.39 -46.44
CA PRO A 912 -6.58 -12.97 -45.82
C PRO A 912 -6.65 -11.66 -45.05
N TYR A 913 -7.62 -10.79 -45.34
CA TYR A 913 -7.78 -9.50 -44.68
C TYR A 913 -8.74 -9.51 -43.47
N ASP A 914 -9.48 -10.60 -43.22
CA ASP A 914 -10.51 -10.63 -42.17
C ASP A 914 -9.96 -10.37 -40.74
N PHE A 915 -8.70 -10.75 -40.51
CA PHE A 915 -8.04 -10.63 -39.21
C PHE A 915 -7.08 -9.43 -39.10
N TYR A 916 -7.19 -8.42 -39.97
CA TYR A 916 -6.18 -7.34 -40.08
C TYR A 916 -5.94 -6.51 -38.80
N ARG A 917 -6.92 -6.41 -37.89
CA ARG A 917 -6.79 -5.72 -36.57
C ARG A 917 -6.41 -6.65 -35.42
N MET A 918 -6.37 -7.95 -35.66
CA MET A 918 -6.20 -8.94 -34.61
C MET A 918 -4.79 -8.83 -34.00
N ARG A 919 -4.74 -8.53 -32.70
CA ARG A 919 -3.50 -8.47 -31.92
C ARG A 919 -3.18 -9.83 -31.31
N TYR A 920 -4.19 -10.47 -30.70
CA TYR A 920 -4.03 -11.71 -29.96
C TYR A 920 -5.13 -12.71 -30.28
N ILE A 921 -4.71 -13.92 -30.65
CA ILE A 921 -5.58 -15.10 -30.64
C ILE A 921 -5.10 -16.00 -29.53
N PHE A 922 -5.93 -16.19 -28.51
CA PHE A 922 -5.66 -17.13 -27.42
C PHE A 922 -6.31 -18.46 -27.72
N ALA A 923 -5.50 -19.50 -27.85
CA ALA A 923 -5.95 -20.85 -28.10
C ALA A 923 -5.80 -21.71 -26.85
N GLY A 924 -6.78 -22.59 -26.62
CA GLY A 924 -6.75 -23.51 -25.48
C GLY A 924 -7.81 -24.59 -25.61
N ALA A 925 -8.02 -25.32 -24.51
CA ALA A 925 -8.91 -26.50 -24.40
C ALA A 925 -8.54 -27.72 -25.25
N GLU A 926 -7.75 -27.56 -26.31
CA GLU A 926 -7.17 -28.58 -27.19
C GLU A 926 -5.73 -28.21 -27.52
N LYS A 927 -4.92 -29.21 -27.91
CA LYS A 927 -3.57 -28.96 -28.44
C LYS A 927 -3.69 -28.26 -29.79
N VAL A 928 -2.98 -27.15 -29.96
CA VAL A 928 -2.93 -26.46 -31.26
C VAL A 928 -1.93 -27.16 -32.17
N LYS A 929 -2.38 -27.48 -33.39
CA LYS A 929 -1.57 -28.13 -34.41
C LYS A 929 -0.59 -27.13 -35.02
N ASP A 930 0.58 -27.61 -35.43
CA ASP A 930 1.63 -26.78 -36.03
C ASP A 930 1.12 -26.12 -37.31
N GLU A 931 0.32 -26.86 -38.08
CA GLU A 931 -0.32 -26.41 -39.30
C GLU A 931 -1.26 -25.23 -39.05
N THR A 932 -2.06 -25.26 -37.98
CA THR A 932 -2.95 -24.14 -37.61
C THR A 932 -2.12 -22.90 -37.24
N ARG A 933 -1.03 -23.07 -36.50
CA ARG A 933 -0.16 -21.95 -36.11
C ARG A 933 0.52 -21.30 -37.31
N GLN A 934 1.05 -22.12 -38.22
CA GLN A 934 1.68 -21.65 -39.46
C GLN A 934 0.66 -20.97 -40.36
N LEU A 935 -0.52 -21.57 -40.54
CA LEU A 935 -1.59 -20.99 -41.35
C LEU A 935 -1.97 -19.58 -40.89
N TYR A 936 -2.12 -19.36 -39.58
CA TYR A 936 -2.43 -18.03 -39.05
C TYR A 936 -1.27 -17.04 -39.19
N ALA A 937 -0.04 -17.49 -38.98
CA ALA A 937 1.15 -16.66 -39.12
C ALA A 937 1.36 -16.24 -40.59
N ASP A 938 1.23 -17.17 -41.53
CA ASP A 938 1.55 -16.94 -42.94
C ASP A 938 0.41 -16.24 -43.68
N ARG A 939 -0.85 -16.63 -43.44
CA ARG A 939 -2.00 -16.07 -44.16
C ARG A 939 -2.47 -14.74 -43.60
N PHE A 940 -2.40 -14.55 -42.28
CA PHE A 940 -2.98 -13.38 -41.61
C PHE A 940 -1.95 -12.54 -40.85
N GLY A 941 -0.70 -12.99 -40.69
CA GLY A 941 0.31 -12.29 -39.89
C GLY A 941 0.03 -12.32 -38.38
N VAL A 942 -0.83 -13.23 -37.92
CA VAL A 942 -1.30 -13.28 -36.53
C VAL A 942 -0.69 -14.47 -35.80
N ARG A 943 -0.13 -14.24 -34.62
CA ARG A 943 0.39 -15.32 -33.76
C ARG A 943 -0.71 -15.89 -32.89
N VAL A 944 -0.82 -17.21 -32.88
CA VAL A 944 -1.70 -17.95 -31.96
C VAL A 944 -0.94 -18.25 -30.67
N LEU A 945 -1.48 -17.79 -29.54
CA LEU A 945 -0.90 -17.94 -28.21
C LEU A 945 -1.62 -19.06 -27.46
N GLU A 946 -0.90 -20.15 -27.18
CA GLU A 946 -1.47 -21.32 -26.48
C GLU A 946 -1.48 -21.11 -24.97
N GLY A 947 -2.60 -21.45 -24.32
CA GLY A 947 -2.74 -21.57 -22.87
C GLY A 947 -3.41 -22.87 -22.48
N TYR A 948 -3.11 -23.34 -21.27
CA TYR A 948 -3.66 -24.59 -20.74
C TYR A 948 -4.32 -24.37 -19.39
N GLY A 949 -5.36 -25.17 -19.13
CA GLY A 949 -6.01 -25.33 -17.85
C GLY A 949 -7.36 -26.01 -18.02
N ALA A 950 -8.18 -25.94 -16.99
CA ALA A 950 -9.46 -26.65 -16.90
C ALA A 950 -10.56 -25.76 -16.32
N THR A 951 -11.81 -26.22 -16.32
CA THR A 951 -12.91 -25.47 -15.68
C THR A 951 -12.64 -25.25 -14.20
N GLU A 952 -12.03 -26.26 -13.57
CA GLU A 952 -11.60 -26.32 -12.18
C GLU A 952 -10.51 -25.31 -11.81
N THR A 953 -9.88 -24.67 -12.80
CA THR A 953 -8.76 -23.72 -12.62
C THR A 953 -9.10 -22.31 -13.13
N SER A 954 -10.38 -22.07 -13.45
CA SER A 954 -11.01 -20.76 -13.68
C SER A 954 -10.59 -19.83 -14.85
N PRO A 955 -10.11 -20.25 -16.05
CA PRO A 955 -9.73 -21.57 -16.51
C PRO A 955 -8.22 -21.75 -16.71
N ALA A 956 -7.41 -20.69 -16.70
CA ALA A 956 -6.03 -20.79 -17.14
C ALA A 956 -5.09 -21.18 -15.99
N LEU A 957 -4.18 -22.13 -16.24
CA LEU A 957 -3.02 -22.45 -15.39
C LEU A 957 -1.74 -21.88 -15.99
N THR A 958 -1.60 -21.99 -17.31
CA THR A 958 -0.40 -21.58 -18.04
C THR A 958 -0.78 -20.73 -19.26
N LEU A 959 0.16 -19.91 -19.72
CA LEU A 959 -0.05 -19.08 -20.90
C LEU A 959 1.27 -18.77 -21.63
N ASN A 960 1.30 -18.98 -22.95
CA ASN A 960 2.28 -18.33 -23.81
C ASN A 960 1.88 -16.86 -24.00
N SER A 961 2.78 -15.95 -23.66
CA SER A 961 2.55 -14.51 -23.81
C SER A 961 3.30 -13.95 -25.02
N PRO A 962 2.96 -12.75 -25.51
CA PRO A 962 3.71 -12.10 -26.58
C PRO A 962 5.21 -11.93 -26.29
N MET A 963 5.59 -11.85 -25.01
CA MET A 963 6.98 -11.72 -24.54
C MET A 963 7.65 -13.07 -24.26
N HIS A 964 6.89 -14.06 -23.82
CA HIS A 964 7.38 -15.38 -23.42
C HIS A 964 6.56 -16.47 -24.10
N MET A 965 7.06 -16.92 -25.26
CA MET A 965 6.44 -17.97 -26.06
C MET A 965 7.47 -19.00 -26.47
N LYS A 966 7.13 -20.29 -26.31
CA LYS A 966 7.95 -21.41 -26.79
C LYS A 966 7.06 -22.38 -27.55
N SER A 967 7.34 -22.59 -28.84
CA SER A 967 6.56 -23.48 -29.70
C SER A 967 6.53 -24.90 -29.16
N GLY A 968 5.37 -25.56 -29.25
CA GLY A 968 5.15 -26.91 -28.73
C GLY A 968 4.96 -26.99 -27.21
N THR A 969 4.85 -25.85 -26.53
CA THR A 969 4.53 -25.75 -25.09
C THR A 969 3.24 -24.94 -24.91
N VAL A 970 2.59 -25.08 -23.76
CA VAL A 970 1.40 -24.29 -23.37
C VAL A 970 1.76 -23.10 -22.49
N GLY A 971 3.03 -22.66 -22.55
CA GLY A 971 3.54 -21.51 -21.80
C GLY A 971 3.95 -21.85 -20.37
N ARG A 972 4.11 -20.81 -19.55
CA ARG A 972 4.56 -20.91 -18.15
C ARG A 972 3.38 -20.84 -17.18
N PHE A 973 3.49 -21.43 -15.99
CA PHE A 973 2.47 -21.30 -14.93
C PHE A 973 2.23 -19.86 -14.54
N LEU A 974 0.97 -19.45 -14.40
CA LEU A 974 0.56 -18.12 -13.95
C LEU A 974 1.01 -17.85 -12.51
N SER A 975 1.22 -16.57 -12.16
CA SER A 975 1.58 -16.16 -10.81
C SER A 975 0.63 -16.72 -9.74
N GLY A 976 1.17 -17.27 -8.65
CA GLY A 976 0.37 -17.86 -7.56
C GLY A 976 -0.14 -19.28 -7.81
N ILE A 977 0.30 -19.95 -8.89
CA ILE A 977 0.09 -21.38 -9.09
C ILE A 977 1.27 -22.15 -8.50
N GLU A 978 0.99 -23.04 -7.56
CA GLU A 978 1.89 -24.09 -7.11
C GLU A 978 1.59 -25.36 -7.91
N TYR A 979 2.63 -26.13 -8.23
CA TYR A 979 2.48 -27.42 -8.91
C TYR A 979 3.40 -28.47 -8.28
N ARG A 980 3.00 -29.74 -8.40
CA ARG A 980 3.85 -30.90 -8.17
C ARG A 980 3.60 -31.94 -9.25
N LEU A 981 4.62 -32.72 -9.55
CA LEU A 981 4.55 -33.83 -10.50
C LEU A 981 4.67 -35.13 -9.73
N GLU A 982 3.74 -36.06 -9.96
CA GLU A 982 3.85 -37.44 -9.47
C GLU A 982 4.34 -38.35 -10.59
N ASP A 983 5.30 -39.21 -10.28
CA ASP A 983 5.89 -40.13 -11.26
C ASP A 983 4.83 -41.07 -11.85
N VAL A 984 4.91 -41.26 -13.18
CA VAL A 984 4.03 -42.18 -13.90
C VAL A 984 4.88 -43.28 -14.51
N ALA A 985 4.60 -44.53 -14.14
CA ALA A 985 5.34 -45.69 -14.65
C ALA A 985 5.35 -45.73 -16.19
N GLY A 986 6.55 -45.77 -16.78
CA GLY A 986 6.75 -45.77 -18.24
C GLY A 986 6.86 -44.39 -18.89
N VAL A 987 6.84 -43.29 -18.10
CA VAL A 987 7.12 -41.93 -18.57
C VAL A 987 8.39 -41.43 -17.88
N GLU A 988 9.51 -41.37 -18.60
CA GLU A 988 10.80 -40.92 -18.03
C GLU A 988 10.91 -39.39 -17.93
N ASP A 989 10.37 -38.66 -18.93
CA ASP A 989 10.50 -37.20 -19.06
C ASP A 989 9.26 -36.41 -18.60
N GLY A 990 8.47 -36.93 -17.65
CA GLY A 990 7.28 -36.20 -17.17
C GLY A 990 6.48 -36.92 -16.10
N GLY A 991 5.55 -36.19 -15.48
CA GLY A 991 4.73 -36.69 -14.38
C GLY A 991 3.30 -36.18 -14.43
N ARG A 992 2.43 -36.79 -13.64
CA ARG A 992 1.03 -36.39 -13.48
C ARG A 992 0.98 -35.07 -12.73
N LEU A 993 0.28 -34.09 -13.30
CA LEU A 993 0.24 -32.73 -12.79
C LEU A 993 -0.82 -32.56 -11.71
N PHE A 994 -0.39 -32.11 -10.54
CA PHE A 994 -1.25 -31.61 -9.48
C PHE A 994 -0.98 -30.12 -9.29
N VAL A 995 -2.03 -29.32 -9.11
CA VAL A 995 -1.93 -27.87 -8.96
C VAL A 995 -2.70 -27.37 -7.76
N ARG A 996 -2.18 -26.31 -7.13
CA ARG A 996 -2.83 -25.57 -6.06
C ARG A 996 -2.68 -24.08 -6.33
N GLY A 997 -3.69 -23.30 -5.97
CA GLY A 997 -3.65 -21.86 -6.19
C GLY A 997 -4.99 -21.19 -5.93
N PRO A 998 -5.03 -19.85 -5.95
CA PRO A 998 -6.22 -19.08 -5.61
C PRO A 998 -7.33 -19.17 -6.66
N ASN A 999 -7.03 -19.63 -7.87
CA ASN A 999 -7.98 -19.86 -8.98
C ASN A 999 -8.55 -21.28 -9.05
N ILE A 1000 -8.15 -22.17 -8.13
CA ILE A 1000 -8.66 -23.54 -8.05
C ILE A 1000 -10.07 -23.54 -7.44
N MET A 1001 -10.99 -24.31 -8.03
CA MET A 1001 -12.40 -24.41 -7.64
C MET A 1001 -12.61 -24.69 -6.15
N LEU A 1002 -13.82 -24.37 -5.66
CA LEU A 1002 -14.25 -24.78 -4.32
C LEU A 1002 -14.50 -26.29 -4.22
N GLY A 1003 -14.92 -26.91 -5.31
CA GLY A 1003 -15.21 -28.35 -5.37
C GLY A 1003 -16.25 -28.72 -6.42
N TYR A 1004 -16.60 -30.00 -6.44
CA TYR A 1004 -17.63 -30.56 -7.33
C TYR A 1004 -18.98 -30.72 -6.63
N TYR A 1005 -20.06 -30.48 -7.37
CA TYR A 1005 -21.35 -31.13 -7.16
C TYR A 1005 -21.45 -32.35 -8.06
N LYS A 1006 -21.82 -33.48 -7.49
CA LYS A 1006 -22.01 -34.74 -8.19
C LYS A 1006 -23.44 -35.23 -8.04
N HIS A 1007 -23.84 -36.12 -8.95
CA HIS A 1007 -25.20 -36.65 -9.00
C HIS A 1007 -25.50 -37.62 -7.86
N ASP A 1008 -24.50 -38.35 -7.37
CA ASP A 1008 -24.60 -39.30 -6.26
C ASP A 1008 -24.82 -38.61 -4.90
N ASN A 1009 -24.36 -37.36 -4.75
CA ASN A 1009 -24.58 -36.56 -3.55
C ASN A 1009 -24.98 -35.10 -3.90
N PRO A 1010 -26.22 -34.88 -4.40
CA PRO A 1010 -26.66 -33.59 -4.90
C PRO A 1010 -26.58 -32.45 -3.87
N GLY A 1011 -26.05 -31.30 -4.28
CA GLY A 1011 -25.94 -30.11 -3.43
C GLY A 1011 -24.84 -30.14 -2.37
N VAL A 1012 -24.14 -31.28 -2.19
CA VAL A 1012 -23.00 -31.39 -1.27
C VAL A 1012 -21.70 -31.15 -2.04
N LEU A 1013 -20.93 -30.16 -1.58
CA LEU A 1013 -19.69 -29.77 -2.22
C LEU A 1013 -18.56 -30.73 -1.86
N GLN A 1014 -17.89 -31.30 -2.86
CA GLN A 1014 -16.69 -32.12 -2.68
C GLN A 1014 -15.43 -31.33 -3.07
N PRO A 1015 -14.67 -30.78 -2.09
CA PRO A 1015 -13.46 -30.02 -2.38
C PRO A 1015 -12.30 -30.92 -2.86
N PRO A 1016 -11.27 -30.35 -3.52
CA PRO A 1016 -10.02 -31.06 -3.77
C PRO A 1016 -9.33 -31.48 -2.47
N GLU A 1017 -8.68 -32.64 -2.47
CA GLU A 1017 -7.94 -33.17 -1.31
C GLU A 1017 -6.73 -32.29 -1.00
N ASP A 1018 -6.61 -31.83 0.25
CA ASP A 1018 -5.59 -30.86 0.71
C ASP A 1018 -5.44 -29.59 -0.16
N GLY A 1019 -6.49 -29.24 -0.91
CA GLY A 1019 -6.49 -28.13 -1.86
C GLY A 1019 -5.72 -28.39 -3.16
N TRP A 1020 -5.20 -29.60 -3.37
CA TRP A 1020 -4.53 -30.01 -4.61
C TRP A 1020 -5.56 -30.55 -5.61
N TYR A 1021 -5.61 -29.92 -6.78
CA TYR A 1021 -6.39 -30.40 -7.91
C TYR A 1021 -5.52 -31.26 -8.82
N ASP A 1022 -5.94 -32.52 -8.98
CA ASP A 1022 -5.40 -33.46 -9.97
C ASP A 1022 -5.95 -33.13 -11.35
N THR A 1023 -5.09 -32.70 -12.28
CA THR A 1023 -5.54 -32.35 -13.63
C THR A 1023 -5.83 -33.59 -14.48
N GLY A 1024 -5.31 -34.75 -14.09
CA GLY A 1024 -5.32 -35.98 -14.89
C GLY A 1024 -4.44 -35.93 -16.15
N ASP A 1025 -3.68 -34.84 -16.34
CA ASP A 1025 -2.78 -34.64 -17.47
C ASP A 1025 -1.32 -34.92 -17.06
N ILE A 1026 -0.55 -35.53 -17.97
CA ILE A 1026 0.88 -35.78 -17.81
C ILE A 1026 1.64 -34.68 -18.52
N VAL A 1027 2.57 -34.05 -17.81
CA VAL A 1027 3.33 -32.91 -18.33
C VAL A 1027 4.82 -33.03 -18.05
N ASN A 1028 5.59 -32.34 -18.88
CA ASN A 1028 6.98 -32.00 -18.62
C ASN A 1028 7.07 -30.49 -18.34
N VAL A 1029 7.87 -30.10 -17.35
CA VAL A 1029 8.18 -28.68 -17.06
C VAL A 1029 9.68 -28.51 -17.19
N ASP A 1030 10.11 -27.62 -18.08
CA ASP A 1030 11.54 -27.38 -18.29
C ASP A 1030 12.14 -26.40 -17.26
N ASP A 1031 13.47 -26.23 -17.29
CA ASP A 1031 14.22 -25.33 -16.39
C ASP A 1031 13.83 -23.84 -16.54
N GLU A 1032 13.11 -23.49 -17.62
CA GLU A 1032 12.57 -22.15 -17.83
C GLU A 1032 11.11 -22.01 -17.36
N GLY A 1033 10.51 -23.11 -16.90
CA GLY A 1033 9.14 -23.20 -16.41
C GLY A 1033 8.09 -23.33 -17.51
N TYR A 1034 8.48 -23.64 -18.75
CA TYR A 1034 7.51 -23.93 -19.82
C TYR A 1034 6.95 -25.34 -19.66
N VAL A 1035 5.63 -25.44 -19.80
CA VAL A 1035 4.89 -26.68 -19.63
C VAL A 1035 4.60 -27.29 -21.00
N LYS A 1036 4.96 -28.57 -21.18
CA LYS A 1036 4.61 -29.38 -22.36
C LYS A 1036 3.65 -30.49 -21.94
N ILE A 1037 2.49 -30.55 -22.58
CA ILE A 1037 1.51 -31.62 -22.35
C ILE A 1037 1.94 -32.85 -23.13
N LEU A 1038 2.14 -33.97 -22.44
CA LEU A 1038 2.49 -35.27 -23.03
C LEU A 1038 1.26 -36.12 -23.33
N GLY A 1039 0.19 -35.98 -22.54
CA GLY A 1039 -1.08 -36.66 -22.76
C GLY A 1039 -1.97 -36.65 -21.52
N ARG A 1040 -3.09 -37.39 -21.57
CA ARG A 1040 -3.97 -37.64 -20.42
C ARG A 1040 -3.67 -39.01 -19.83
N ALA A 1041 -3.57 -39.12 -18.51
CA ALA A 1041 -3.30 -40.39 -17.83
C ALA A 1041 -4.32 -41.49 -18.22
N LYS A 1042 -5.60 -41.13 -18.37
CA LYS A 1042 -6.67 -42.05 -18.83
C LYS A 1042 -6.64 -42.39 -20.32
N ARG A 1043 -5.81 -41.71 -21.12
CA ARG A 1043 -5.61 -41.97 -22.56
C ARG A 1043 -4.26 -42.63 -22.84
N PHE A 1044 -3.81 -43.43 -21.88
CA PHE A 1044 -2.78 -44.43 -22.10
C PHE A 1044 -3.42 -45.81 -22.03
N ALA A 1045 -3.13 -46.64 -23.02
CA ALA A 1045 -3.44 -48.05 -22.96
C ALA A 1045 -2.29 -48.79 -22.30
N LYS A 1046 -2.58 -49.71 -21.38
CA LYS A 1046 -1.57 -50.58 -20.79
C LYS A 1046 -1.53 -51.90 -21.56
N ILE A 1047 -0.61 -51.98 -22.50
CA ILE A 1047 -0.49 -53.11 -23.44
C ILE A 1047 0.76 -53.90 -23.11
N ALA A 1048 0.59 -55.14 -22.68
CA ALA A 1048 1.69 -56.03 -22.29
C ALA A 1048 2.63 -55.43 -21.22
N GLY A 1049 2.11 -54.58 -20.34
CA GLY A 1049 2.87 -53.93 -19.26
C GLY A 1049 3.45 -52.57 -19.63
N GLU A 1050 3.47 -52.18 -20.90
CA GLU A 1050 3.91 -50.86 -21.37
C GLU A 1050 2.73 -49.89 -21.50
N MET A 1051 2.95 -48.63 -21.12
CA MET A 1051 1.96 -47.56 -21.27
C MET A 1051 2.09 -46.91 -22.65
N VAL A 1052 1.13 -47.18 -23.51
CA VAL A 1052 1.07 -46.66 -24.88
C VAL A 1052 0.12 -45.46 -24.94
N SER A 1053 0.64 -44.29 -25.31
CA SER A 1053 -0.18 -43.07 -25.47
C SER A 1053 -1.08 -43.18 -26.70
N LEU A 1054 -2.40 -43.19 -26.49
CA LEU A 1054 -3.39 -43.19 -27.58
C LEU A 1054 -3.22 -41.97 -28.50
N THR A 1055 -2.90 -40.83 -27.91
CA THR A 1055 -2.68 -39.57 -28.64
C THR A 1055 -1.40 -39.59 -29.49
N SER A 1056 -0.36 -40.29 -29.04
CA SER A 1056 0.84 -40.51 -29.85
C SER A 1056 0.50 -41.31 -31.10
N VAL A 1057 -0.36 -42.31 -30.98
CA VAL A 1057 -0.85 -43.12 -32.11
C VAL A 1057 -1.70 -42.27 -33.04
N GLU A 1058 -2.63 -41.45 -32.52
CA GLU A 1058 -3.41 -40.50 -33.34
C GLU A 1058 -2.51 -39.51 -34.11
N THR A 1059 -1.43 -39.05 -33.47
CA THR A 1059 -0.44 -38.15 -34.10
C THR A 1059 0.31 -38.87 -35.23
N MET A 1060 0.69 -40.12 -35.01
CA MET A 1060 1.26 -40.98 -36.06
C MET A 1060 0.31 -41.09 -37.25
N MET A 1061 -0.97 -41.39 -37.00
CA MET A 1061 -1.98 -41.48 -38.05
C MET A 1061 -2.16 -40.18 -38.83
N THR A 1062 -2.14 -39.05 -38.12
CA THR A 1062 -2.22 -37.73 -38.75
C THR A 1062 -1.03 -37.46 -39.66
N LYS A 1063 0.15 -38.01 -39.38
CA LYS A 1063 1.32 -37.88 -40.27
C LYS A 1063 1.25 -38.79 -41.49
N ILE A 1064 0.67 -39.98 -41.36
CA ILE A 1064 0.52 -40.94 -42.46
C ILE A 1064 -0.63 -40.52 -43.39
N TYR A 1065 -1.76 -40.10 -42.82
CA TYR A 1065 -2.97 -39.69 -43.54
C TYR A 1065 -3.45 -38.31 -43.06
N PRO A 1066 -2.77 -37.22 -43.46
CA PRO A 1066 -3.03 -35.86 -42.93
C PRO A 1066 -4.42 -35.29 -43.26
N ASP A 1067 -5.01 -35.73 -44.38
CA ASP A 1067 -6.30 -35.22 -44.86
C ASP A 1067 -7.53 -35.90 -44.22
N HIS A 1068 -7.31 -36.79 -43.26
CA HIS A 1068 -8.36 -37.58 -42.62
C HIS A 1068 -8.35 -37.41 -41.09
N GLU A 1069 -9.51 -37.68 -40.48
CA GLU A 1069 -9.68 -37.63 -39.03
C GLU A 1069 -9.46 -39.02 -38.45
N HIS A 1070 -8.73 -39.08 -37.33
CA HIS A 1070 -8.34 -40.33 -36.68
C HIS A 1070 -8.62 -40.24 -35.18
N ALA A 1071 -9.10 -41.33 -34.61
CA ALA A 1071 -9.26 -41.51 -33.17
C ALA A 1071 -8.82 -42.92 -32.78
N VAL A 1072 -8.23 -43.06 -31.60
CA VAL A 1072 -7.83 -44.38 -31.07
C VAL A 1072 -8.54 -44.64 -29.75
N ILE A 1073 -9.18 -45.81 -29.67
CA ILE A 1073 -9.83 -46.35 -28.48
C ILE A 1073 -9.06 -47.57 -28.01
N ALA A 1074 -8.88 -47.69 -26.69
CA ALA A 1074 -8.39 -48.90 -26.06
C ALA A 1074 -9.58 -49.74 -25.59
N ILE A 1075 -9.55 -51.04 -25.87
CA ILE A 1075 -10.52 -52.01 -25.31
C ILE A 1075 -9.76 -53.13 -24.58
N PRO A 1076 -10.40 -53.84 -23.63
CA PRO A 1076 -9.79 -54.99 -22.98
C PRO A 1076 -9.34 -56.09 -23.97
N ASP A 1077 -8.18 -56.69 -23.70
CA ASP A 1077 -7.64 -57.84 -24.43
C ASP A 1077 -7.19 -58.92 -23.43
N ALA A 1078 -7.69 -60.14 -23.60
CA ALA A 1078 -7.48 -61.24 -22.65
C ALA A 1078 -6.00 -61.67 -22.49
N ARG A 1079 -5.10 -61.34 -23.45
CA ARG A 1079 -3.68 -61.73 -23.42
C ARG A 1079 -2.75 -60.58 -23.06
N LYS A 1080 -3.08 -59.36 -23.50
CA LYS A 1080 -2.21 -58.18 -23.38
C LYS A 1080 -2.70 -57.16 -22.35
N GLY A 1081 -3.82 -57.40 -21.70
CA GLY A 1081 -4.51 -56.43 -20.85
C GLY A 1081 -5.44 -55.56 -21.68
N GLU A 1082 -4.87 -54.79 -22.61
CA GLU A 1082 -5.62 -53.93 -23.54
C GLU A 1082 -5.10 -54.07 -24.98
N GLN A 1083 -5.93 -53.66 -25.95
CA GLN A 1083 -5.58 -53.53 -27.37
C GLN A 1083 -6.08 -52.20 -27.94
N LEU A 1084 -5.41 -51.71 -28.98
CA LEU A 1084 -5.76 -50.47 -29.67
C LEU A 1084 -6.64 -50.73 -30.89
N ILE A 1085 -7.71 -49.95 -31.00
CA ILE A 1085 -8.57 -49.87 -32.18
C ILE A 1085 -8.49 -48.47 -32.76
N LEU A 1086 -8.10 -48.41 -34.03
CA LEU A 1086 -8.09 -47.19 -34.82
C LEU A 1086 -9.47 -46.98 -35.45
N ILE A 1087 -10.04 -45.80 -35.29
CA ILE A 1087 -11.20 -45.34 -36.05
C ILE A 1087 -10.74 -44.20 -36.96
N THR A 1088 -11.05 -44.29 -38.25
CA THR A 1088 -10.57 -43.31 -39.23
C THR A 1088 -11.60 -43.00 -40.30
N THR A 1089 -11.59 -41.76 -40.80
CA THR A 1089 -12.35 -41.37 -41.99
C THR A 1089 -11.65 -41.73 -43.30
N ASN A 1090 -10.47 -42.36 -43.25
CA ASN A 1090 -9.76 -42.83 -44.43
C ASN A 1090 -10.14 -44.27 -44.78
N ALA A 1091 -10.97 -44.45 -45.81
CA ALA A 1091 -11.38 -45.77 -46.30
C ALA A 1091 -10.23 -46.66 -46.81
N LYS A 1092 -9.03 -46.12 -47.03
CA LYS A 1092 -7.85 -46.86 -47.51
C LYS A 1092 -6.82 -47.16 -46.41
N ALA A 1093 -7.11 -46.86 -45.15
CA ALA A 1093 -6.15 -47.07 -44.08
C ALA A 1093 -5.79 -48.55 -43.91
N GLN A 1094 -4.49 -48.89 -43.95
CA GLN A 1094 -4.00 -50.26 -43.81
C GLN A 1094 -2.92 -50.38 -42.74
N LYS A 1095 -2.97 -51.47 -41.97
CA LYS A 1095 -1.98 -51.77 -40.91
C LYS A 1095 -0.52 -51.71 -41.39
N VAL A 1096 -0.27 -52.10 -42.65
CA VAL A 1096 1.07 -52.13 -43.24
C VAL A 1096 1.71 -50.73 -43.23
N ASP A 1097 0.92 -49.70 -43.53
CA ASP A 1097 1.39 -48.31 -43.57
C ASP A 1097 1.78 -47.83 -42.15
N LEU A 1098 0.99 -48.19 -41.14
CA LEU A 1098 1.28 -47.86 -39.75
C LEU A 1098 2.54 -48.56 -39.23
N SER A 1099 2.69 -49.85 -39.56
CA SER A 1099 3.83 -50.66 -39.09
C SER A 1099 5.13 -50.18 -39.75
N ALA A 1100 5.08 -49.79 -41.04
CA ALA A 1100 6.21 -49.22 -41.75
C ALA A 1100 6.66 -47.89 -41.12
N TYR A 1101 5.70 -46.99 -40.86
CA TYR A 1101 5.99 -45.70 -40.22
C TYR A 1101 6.55 -45.86 -38.80
N ALA A 1102 5.95 -46.77 -38.00
CA ALA A 1102 6.41 -47.03 -36.63
C ALA A 1102 7.86 -47.52 -36.62
N LYS A 1103 8.21 -48.46 -37.50
CA LYS A 1103 9.58 -48.98 -37.63
C LYS A 1103 10.58 -47.92 -38.07
N GLU A 1104 10.22 -47.08 -39.04
CA GLU A 1104 11.09 -46.00 -39.55
C GLU A 1104 11.37 -44.92 -38.48
N ASN A 1105 10.43 -44.69 -37.57
CA ASN A 1105 10.52 -43.65 -36.54
C ASN A 1105 10.86 -44.19 -35.14
N GLY A 1106 11.27 -45.46 -35.03
CA GLY A 1106 11.67 -46.08 -33.75
C GLY A 1106 10.51 -46.19 -32.72
N ILE A 1107 9.26 -46.25 -33.19
CA ILE A 1107 8.08 -46.37 -32.34
C ILE A 1107 7.80 -47.87 -32.10
N SER A 1108 7.49 -48.24 -30.85
CA SER A 1108 7.19 -49.63 -30.46
C SER A 1108 6.02 -50.21 -31.28
N GLU A 1109 6.16 -51.45 -31.74
CA GLU A 1109 5.11 -52.20 -32.46
C GLU A 1109 3.85 -52.39 -31.61
N LEU A 1110 3.96 -52.28 -30.27
CA LEU A 1110 2.81 -52.27 -29.36
C LEU A 1110 1.92 -51.02 -29.54
N SER A 1111 2.46 -49.96 -30.16
CA SER A 1111 1.73 -48.73 -30.49
C SER A 1111 0.94 -48.80 -31.79
N VAL A 1112 1.06 -49.89 -32.56
CA VAL A 1112 0.37 -50.06 -33.84
C VAL A 1112 -0.99 -50.72 -33.62
N PRO A 1113 -2.12 -50.03 -33.88
CA PRO A 1113 -3.46 -50.62 -33.83
C PRO A 1113 -3.59 -51.80 -34.77
N LYS A 1114 -4.12 -52.92 -34.26
CA LYS A 1114 -4.35 -54.13 -35.07
C LYS A 1114 -5.70 -54.12 -35.77
N THR A 1115 -6.67 -53.43 -35.18
CA THR A 1115 -8.03 -53.31 -35.70
C THR A 1115 -8.26 -51.89 -36.19
N ILE A 1116 -8.77 -51.75 -37.41
CA ILE A 1116 -9.06 -50.47 -38.05
C ILE A 1116 -10.54 -50.46 -38.44
N LEU A 1117 -11.29 -49.50 -37.93
CA LEU A 1117 -12.70 -49.25 -38.25
C LEU A 1117 -12.81 -47.97 -39.08
N ILE A 1118 -13.66 -48.00 -40.11
CA ILE A 1118 -13.89 -46.87 -41.00
C ILE A 1118 -15.20 -46.19 -40.60
N ILE A 1119 -15.20 -44.86 -40.52
CA ILE A 1119 -16.40 -44.03 -40.26
C ILE A 1119 -16.50 -42.88 -41.27
N ASP A 1120 -17.70 -42.53 -41.72
CA ASP A 1120 -17.87 -41.45 -42.72
C ASP A 1120 -17.50 -40.06 -42.18
N LYS A 1121 -17.77 -39.82 -40.89
CA LYS A 1121 -17.50 -38.54 -40.22
C LYS A 1121 -17.17 -38.78 -38.75
N MET A 1122 -16.15 -38.11 -38.23
CA MET A 1122 -15.78 -38.25 -36.82
C MET A 1122 -16.86 -37.67 -35.90
N LEU A 1123 -17.15 -38.39 -34.81
CA LEU A 1123 -18.09 -37.94 -33.78
C LEU A 1123 -17.44 -36.83 -32.95
N VAL A 1124 -18.15 -35.70 -32.77
CA VAL A 1124 -17.65 -34.52 -32.03
C VAL A 1124 -18.72 -33.94 -31.09
N LEU A 1125 -18.28 -33.42 -29.94
CA LEU A 1125 -19.08 -32.71 -28.94
C LEU A 1125 -19.42 -31.28 -29.40
N GLY A 1126 -20.39 -30.64 -28.75
CA GLY A 1126 -20.76 -29.24 -29.02
C GLY A 1126 -19.64 -28.21 -28.81
N SER A 1127 -18.55 -28.60 -28.14
CA SER A 1127 -17.32 -27.80 -27.99
C SER A 1127 -16.32 -27.96 -29.15
N GLY A 1128 -16.60 -28.83 -30.12
CA GLY A 1128 -15.69 -29.18 -31.23
C GLY A 1128 -14.74 -30.36 -30.97
N LYS A 1129 -14.74 -30.94 -29.77
CA LYS A 1129 -13.83 -32.04 -29.38
C LYS A 1129 -14.33 -33.39 -29.90
N THR A 1130 -13.43 -34.32 -30.21
CA THR A 1130 -13.78 -35.73 -30.49
C THR A 1130 -14.59 -36.34 -29.34
N ASP A 1131 -15.70 -36.98 -29.68
CA ASP A 1131 -16.60 -37.65 -28.73
C ASP A 1131 -16.13 -39.10 -28.47
N TYR A 1132 -15.12 -39.26 -27.61
CA TYR A 1132 -14.59 -40.58 -27.25
C TYR A 1132 -15.61 -41.54 -26.63
N PRO A 1133 -16.54 -41.10 -25.75
CA PRO A 1133 -17.63 -41.96 -25.30
C PRO A 1133 -18.49 -42.49 -26.44
N GLY A 1134 -18.94 -41.61 -27.34
CA GLY A 1134 -19.72 -42.03 -28.52
C GLY A 1134 -18.94 -42.96 -29.45
N LEU A 1135 -17.62 -42.75 -29.59
CA LEU A 1135 -16.75 -43.65 -30.34
C LEU A 1135 -16.52 -44.99 -29.65
N LEU A 1136 -16.48 -45.03 -28.32
CA LEU A 1136 -16.37 -46.28 -27.56
C LEU A 1136 -17.63 -47.13 -27.73
N ASP A 1137 -18.81 -46.52 -27.69
CA ASP A 1137 -20.08 -47.19 -27.99
C ASP A 1137 -20.06 -47.74 -29.43
N PHE A 1138 -19.63 -46.92 -30.40
CA PHE A 1138 -19.46 -47.35 -31.79
C PHE A 1138 -18.49 -48.54 -31.95
N VAL A 1139 -17.35 -48.53 -31.24
CA VAL A 1139 -16.40 -49.65 -31.26
C VAL A 1139 -17.03 -50.91 -30.67
N THR A 1140 -17.75 -50.78 -29.56
CA THR A 1140 -18.40 -51.91 -28.88
C THR A 1140 -19.48 -52.56 -29.74
N ASP A 1141 -20.14 -51.79 -30.60
CA ASP A 1141 -21.15 -52.30 -31.53
C ASP A 1141 -20.56 -52.97 -32.78
N ASN A 1142 -19.26 -52.75 -33.08
CA ASN A 1142 -18.62 -53.15 -34.35
C ASN A 1142 -17.41 -54.10 -34.17
N VAL A 1143 -17.08 -54.48 -32.94
CA VAL A 1143 -15.95 -55.36 -32.57
C VAL A 1143 -16.42 -56.36 -31.54
#